data_AF-A0A957L4Y1-F1
#
_entry.id   AF-A0A957L4Y1-F1
#
_cell.length_a   1.000
_cell.length_b   1.000
_cell.length_c   1.000
_cell.angle_alpha   90.00
_cell.angle_beta   90.00
_cell.angle_gamma   90.00
#
_symmetry.space_group_name_H-M   'P 1'
#
loop_
_entity.id
_entity.type
_entity.pdbx_description
1 polymer ?
#
loop_
_entity_poly.entity_id
_entity_poly.type
_entity_poly.pdbx_seq_one_letter_code
_entity_poly.pdbx_strand_id
1 'polypeptide(L)'
;MSMHTAPSANPDNRWTRIINVLKAIPVHSGKVIFYGSALLAIAAIPGADLTGPLAVLAGGLGVEALGSILDRLIRGEEVSQVEIQQTIENAMAESGIEQLLTQQEFQAALGRLLRQQHLLRAAVEQGEYALADQLARQYAEHEALLYELQEDLHVVQRQLPTLATREQGEAILQAIKELELQLGKLLPAPSQTPVATTAAANSSTDIRMLRVFLASPGDVAEERRRVRRIVDEFNQPGALADQYNVTLRLLAWEEATAGMGRPEDVILDALPVATWDVFIGSLWTRFGSPTGGHDPETSLPYDGGTEEEFKLAYRAWEQTGRPHILFYRRTAPPASLDDIHPEQLGKVRAFFEQFKTGGKHQGLFTSYQTPEEFERRVRQDLTRLLPRITPPRPTSAQTTIPPPAPAHDDLERPYLEWLARIHSRLELRGIRVRGQLPVVPLDRVYVALKGGQSSPDERGDSRALLDTELQEFEDELDWGAQEWQDKRFRRWKVLAYSPIMPSLLERDRPSLFGDKQIEILNLGDAFRRFRWLVILGDPGSGKTTLARWLTLHQALASLQNKTQVLVAATQVDPSVADNAPSVDLGPARIPILLRVSDYAEARQKHKLKDHDNGGLALIDYLGRHPWLGEYPTFGHNHPRRGERMPWDGLNRLIRTRLRQGRAVVILDGLDEITRGTERDGIVAAVEAFVRDWITAPDGSNPFVRNIRPWRSDLAQQFPVNAGGNQLIVTSRIAGYYAAPVSGHMAHFTIEPMTNSAIDRFCDVWTGAVQELLAHPDESQVEVAVRAGRAATSLKEAVHDPNRPGVTEMASNPLLLTILALVHHNTEARLPEERVRLYQIAVENMIEAWRETDLNADAIINILG
;
A
#
# COMPACT_ATOMS: atom_id res chain seq x y z
N MET A 1 -43.57 -35.00 24.65
CA MET A 1 -42.32 -34.95 25.44
C MET A 1 -41.45 -33.89 24.79
N SER A 2 -41.26 -32.80 25.49
CA SER A 2 -40.61 -31.56 25.06
C SER A 2 -39.10 -31.77 24.88
N MET A 3 -38.61 -31.50 23.67
CA MET A 3 -37.19 -31.32 23.39
C MET A 3 -36.72 -29.99 23.99
N HIS A 4 -35.74 -30.04 24.88
CA HIS A 4 -35.04 -28.86 25.37
C HIS A 4 -34.15 -28.31 24.26
N THR A 5 -34.48 -27.11 23.78
CA THR A 5 -33.57 -26.25 23.01
C THR A 5 -32.53 -25.66 23.97
N ALA A 6 -31.24 -25.78 23.62
CA ALA A 6 -30.16 -25.09 24.32
C ALA A 6 -30.31 -23.57 24.10
N PRO A 7 -30.13 -22.72 25.14
CA PRO A 7 -30.26 -21.28 24.99
C PRO A 7 -29.07 -20.73 24.20
N SER A 8 -29.35 -19.84 23.23
CA SER A 8 -28.34 -19.04 22.54
C SER A 8 -27.50 -18.27 23.56
N ALA A 9 -26.18 -18.44 23.52
CA ALA A 9 -25.26 -17.81 24.47
C ALA A 9 -25.25 -16.28 24.26
N ASN A 10 -25.70 -15.54 25.27
CA ASN A 10 -25.50 -14.10 25.38
C ASN A 10 -23.99 -13.82 25.58
N PRO A 11 -23.32 -12.98 24.78
CA PRO A 11 -21.88 -12.68 24.90
C PRO A 11 -21.45 -12.24 26.30
N ASP A 12 -22.33 -11.54 27.02
CA ASP A 12 -22.08 -11.07 28.39
C ASP A 12 -21.83 -12.21 29.39
N ASN A 13 -22.36 -13.40 29.13
CA ASN A 13 -22.28 -14.54 30.06
C ASN A 13 -20.97 -15.34 29.92
N ARG A 14 -20.17 -15.07 28.87
CA ARG A 14 -18.90 -15.77 28.60
C ARG A 14 -17.81 -15.35 29.59
N TRP A 15 -17.62 -14.04 29.75
CA TRP A 15 -16.59 -13.49 30.62
C TRP A 15 -16.86 -13.75 32.09
N THR A 16 -18.12 -13.68 32.49
CA THR A 16 -18.55 -14.04 33.85
C THR A 16 -18.19 -15.48 34.19
N ARG A 17 -18.31 -16.43 33.26
CA ARG A 17 -17.89 -17.84 33.48
C ARG A 17 -16.39 -17.98 33.63
N ILE A 18 -15.61 -17.35 32.76
CA ILE A 18 -14.14 -17.37 32.83
C ILE A 18 -13.68 -16.78 34.16
N ILE A 19 -14.17 -15.59 34.51
CA ILE A 19 -13.84 -14.89 35.76
C ILE A 19 -14.28 -15.69 37.00
N ASN A 20 -15.45 -16.32 36.98
CA ASN A 20 -15.91 -17.14 38.10
C ASN A 20 -15.03 -18.39 38.33
N VAL A 21 -14.50 -18.99 37.26
CA VAL A 21 -13.55 -20.09 37.39
C VAL A 21 -12.19 -19.59 37.89
N LEU A 22 -11.71 -18.46 37.39
CA LEU A 22 -10.46 -17.83 37.85
C LEU A 22 -10.51 -17.48 39.35
N LYS A 23 -11.68 -17.05 39.84
CA LYS A 23 -11.92 -16.79 41.27
C LYS A 23 -11.98 -18.06 42.12
N ALA A 24 -12.36 -19.21 41.54
CA ALA A 24 -12.53 -20.46 42.26
C ALA A 24 -11.20 -21.18 42.55
N ILE A 25 -10.08 -20.69 41.99
CA ILE A 25 -8.73 -21.22 42.23
C ILE A 25 -8.13 -20.46 43.42
N PRO A 26 -8.09 -21.02 44.64
CA PRO A 26 -7.63 -20.29 45.81
C PRO A 26 -6.10 -20.08 45.76
N VAL A 27 -5.66 -19.06 46.50
CA VAL A 27 -4.30 -18.52 46.73
C VAL A 27 -3.13 -19.51 46.58
N HIS A 28 -2.66 -19.76 45.35
CA HIS A 28 -1.56 -20.69 45.08
C HIS A 28 -0.53 -20.12 44.09
N SER A 29 0.70 -20.64 44.13
CA SER A 29 1.91 -20.02 43.55
C SER A 29 1.71 -19.43 42.15
N GLY A 30 2.27 -18.24 41.92
CA GLY A 30 1.87 -17.38 40.79
C GLY A 30 1.95 -18.01 39.40
N LYS A 31 2.78 -19.04 39.23
CA LYS A 31 2.92 -19.80 37.98
C LYS A 31 1.72 -20.71 37.69
N VAL A 32 1.13 -21.33 38.72
CA VAL A 32 0.00 -22.27 38.56
C VAL A 32 -1.28 -21.54 38.18
N ILE A 33 -1.52 -20.37 38.77
CA ILE A 33 -2.64 -19.51 38.42
C ILE A 33 -2.48 -19.06 36.98
N PHE A 34 -1.31 -18.58 36.58
CA PHE A 34 -1.06 -18.09 35.23
C PHE A 34 -1.29 -19.16 34.14
N TYR A 35 -0.70 -20.35 34.29
CA TYR A 35 -0.84 -21.43 33.30
C TYR A 35 -2.21 -22.11 33.34
N GLY A 36 -2.81 -22.29 34.52
CA GLY A 36 -4.17 -22.79 34.66
C GLY A 36 -5.21 -21.85 34.03
N SER A 37 -5.04 -20.54 34.22
CA SER A 37 -5.90 -19.49 33.66
C SER A 37 -5.84 -19.44 32.13
N ALA A 38 -4.63 -19.55 31.58
CA ALA A 38 -4.38 -19.58 30.15
C ALA A 38 -5.06 -20.76 29.48
N LEU A 39 -4.90 -21.96 30.06
CA LEU A 39 -5.47 -23.19 29.51
C LEU A 39 -7.00 -23.21 29.65
N LEU A 40 -7.56 -22.63 30.72
CA LEU A 40 -9.00 -22.43 30.89
C LEU A 40 -9.60 -21.45 29.88
N ALA A 41 -8.91 -20.34 29.64
CA ALA A 41 -9.31 -19.35 28.65
C ALA A 41 -9.31 -19.94 27.23
N ILE A 42 -8.38 -20.87 26.95
CA ILE A 42 -8.27 -21.61 25.69
C ILE A 42 -9.38 -22.67 25.57
N ALA A 43 -9.63 -23.46 26.61
CA ALA A 43 -10.62 -24.54 26.59
C ALA A 43 -12.08 -24.05 26.56
N ALA A 44 -12.35 -22.83 27.03
CA ALA A 44 -13.70 -22.26 27.09
C ALA A 44 -14.20 -21.63 25.78
N ILE A 45 -13.47 -21.77 24.65
CA ILE A 45 -13.83 -21.15 23.37
C ILE A 45 -14.25 -22.20 22.33
N PRO A 46 -15.56 -22.29 21.98
CA PRO A 46 -15.97 -22.98 20.76
C PRO A 46 -15.55 -22.14 19.55
N GLY A 47 -14.61 -22.65 18.74
CA GLY A 47 -14.28 -22.06 17.43
C GLY A 47 -13.36 -20.82 17.45
N ALA A 48 -12.42 -20.69 18.39
CA ALA A 48 -11.35 -19.70 18.26
C ALA A 48 -10.28 -20.17 17.26
N ASP A 49 -9.98 -19.32 16.27
CA ASP A 49 -8.79 -19.42 15.40
C ASP A 49 -7.54 -19.16 16.25
N LEU A 50 -7.04 -20.22 16.88
CA LEU A 50 -5.72 -20.25 17.50
C LEU A 50 -4.67 -20.42 16.39
N THR A 51 -3.61 -19.62 16.40
CA THR A 51 -2.46 -19.84 15.51
C THR A 51 -1.89 -21.24 15.71
N GLY A 52 -1.47 -21.92 14.62
CA GLY A 52 -1.12 -23.36 14.58
C GLY A 52 -0.42 -23.96 15.80
N PRO A 53 0.66 -23.38 16.36
CA PRO A 53 1.33 -23.94 17.55
C PRO A 53 0.44 -23.96 18.81
N LEU A 54 -0.43 -22.97 18.95
CA LEU A 54 -1.38 -22.82 20.05
C LEU A 54 -2.62 -23.72 19.88
N ALA A 55 -3.04 -23.99 18.64
CA ALA A 55 -4.06 -24.98 18.35
C ALA A 55 -3.57 -26.40 18.67
N VAL A 56 -2.27 -26.68 18.50
CA VAL A 56 -1.65 -27.95 18.91
C VAL A 56 -1.51 -28.05 20.45
N LEU A 57 -1.14 -26.96 21.13
CA LEU A 57 -1.15 -26.84 22.60
C LEU A 57 -2.56 -27.04 23.20
N ALA A 58 -3.58 -26.47 22.57
CA ALA A 58 -4.98 -26.52 23.00
C ALA A 58 -5.67 -27.85 22.67
N GLY A 59 -5.42 -28.37 21.47
CA GLY A 59 -6.10 -29.55 20.93
C GLY A 59 -5.47 -30.88 21.32
N GLY A 60 -4.22 -30.89 21.81
CA GLY A 60 -3.46 -32.11 22.05
C GLY A 60 -3.70 -32.79 23.41
N LEU A 61 -3.54 -32.08 24.53
CA LEU A 61 -3.40 -32.73 25.85
C LEU A 61 -4.02 -31.97 27.04
N GLY A 62 -4.41 -30.70 26.88
CA GLY A 62 -4.92 -29.87 28.00
C GLY A 62 -6.41 -30.04 28.30
N VAL A 63 -7.24 -30.37 27.30
CA VAL A 63 -8.71 -30.32 27.43
C VAL A 63 -9.27 -31.51 28.22
N GLU A 64 -8.73 -32.72 28.06
CA GLU A 64 -9.24 -33.90 28.79
C GLU A 64 -8.77 -33.92 30.25
N ALA A 65 -7.49 -33.62 30.52
CA ALA A 65 -6.93 -33.66 31.88
C ALA A 65 -7.46 -32.51 32.77
N LEU A 66 -7.54 -31.28 32.24
CA LEU A 66 -8.09 -30.14 32.97
C LEU A 66 -9.62 -30.12 32.93
N GLY A 67 -10.24 -30.65 31.86
CA GLY A 67 -11.69 -30.84 31.79
C GLY A 67 -12.21 -31.77 32.87
N SER A 68 -11.47 -32.83 33.20
CA SER A 68 -11.76 -33.73 34.33
C SER A 68 -11.71 -33.02 35.69
N ILE A 69 -10.69 -32.20 35.93
CA ILE A 69 -10.55 -31.41 37.17
C ILE A 69 -11.66 -30.36 37.27
N LEU A 70 -11.98 -29.71 36.15
CA LEU A 70 -13.04 -28.72 36.07
C LEU A 70 -14.43 -29.32 36.30
N ASP A 71 -14.74 -30.47 35.71
CA ASP A 71 -16.03 -31.15 35.92
C ASP A 71 -16.19 -31.57 37.40
N ARG A 72 -15.10 -31.97 38.07
CA ARG A 72 -15.10 -32.31 39.50
C ARG A 72 -15.24 -31.09 40.41
N LEU A 73 -14.54 -29.98 40.12
CA LEU A 73 -14.68 -28.71 40.84
C LEU A 73 -16.08 -28.10 40.65
N ILE A 74 -16.65 -28.18 39.44
CA ILE A 74 -18.03 -27.76 39.15
C ILE A 74 -19.05 -28.61 39.92
N ARG A 75 -18.74 -29.88 40.19
CA ARG A 75 -19.53 -30.78 41.03
C ARG A 75 -19.28 -30.61 42.54
N GLY A 76 -18.39 -29.69 42.94
CA GLY A 76 -18.12 -29.37 44.33
C GLY A 76 -17.17 -30.34 45.04
N GLU A 77 -16.39 -31.13 44.30
CA GLU A 77 -15.37 -32.02 44.87
C GLU A 77 -14.11 -31.24 45.29
N GLU A 78 -13.52 -31.59 46.43
CA GLU A 78 -12.22 -31.05 46.85
C GLU A 78 -11.10 -31.66 46.01
N VAL A 79 -10.52 -30.88 45.10
CA VAL A 79 -9.32 -31.25 44.35
C VAL A 79 -8.11 -30.62 45.03
N SER A 80 -7.13 -31.45 45.40
CA SER A 80 -5.98 -30.97 46.16
C SER A 80 -5.01 -30.17 45.28
N GLN A 81 -4.38 -29.18 45.90
CA GLN A 81 -3.25 -28.42 45.39
C GLN A 81 -2.20 -29.24 44.62
N VAL A 82 -1.77 -30.34 45.24
CA VAL A 82 -0.70 -31.20 44.72
C VAL A 82 -1.19 -31.92 43.46
N GLU A 83 -2.45 -32.34 43.43
CA GLU A 83 -3.08 -33.04 42.29
C GLU A 83 -3.19 -32.13 41.06
N ILE A 84 -3.57 -30.86 41.23
CA ILE A 84 -3.63 -29.88 40.14
C ILE A 84 -2.23 -29.63 39.56
N GLN A 85 -1.26 -29.41 40.45
CA GLN A 85 0.12 -29.17 40.03
C GLN A 85 0.71 -30.38 39.30
N GLN A 86 0.53 -31.58 39.83
CA GLN A 86 1.02 -32.82 39.23
C GLN A 86 0.37 -33.08 37.87
N THR A 87 -0.92 -32.76 37.71
CA THR A 87 -1.64 -32.95 36.44
C THR A 87 -1.13 -31.99 35.37
N ILE A 88 -0.86 -30.74 35.74
CA ILE A 88 -0.27 -29.74 34.83
C ILE A 88 1.18 -30.12 34.47
N GLU A 89 1.99 -30.50 35.46
CA GLU A 89 3.38 -30.91 35.25
C GLU A 89 3.49 -32.18 34.39
N ASN A 90 2.60 -33.16 34.59
CA ASN A 90 2.56 -34.38 33.78
C ASN A 90 2.08 -34.08 32.34
N ALA A 91 1.05 -33.25 32.16
CA ALA A 91 0.59 -32.85 30.84
C ALA A 91 1.67 -32.07 30.07
N MET A 92 2.47 -31.26 30.77
CA MET A 92 3.63 -30.57 30.20
C MET A 92 4.75 -31.55 29.82
N ALA A 93 5.09 -32.49 30.71
CA ALA A 93 6.15 -33.47 30.48
C ALA A 93 5.83 -34.45 29.34
N GLU A 94 4.58 -34.93 29.24
CA GLU A 94 4.14 -35.86 28.18
C GLU A 94 4.08 -35.19 26.80
N SER A 95 3.82 -33.88 26.76
CA SER A 95 3.72 -33.13 25.50
C SER A 95 5.06 -32.82 24.83
N GLY A 96 6.17 -32.91 25.57
CA GLY A 96 7.50 -32.53 25.08
C GLY A 96 7.67 -31.03 24.76
N ILE A 97 6.72 -30.18 25.15
CA ILE A 97 6.67 -28.76 24.76
C ILE A 97 7.86 -27.94 25.29
N GLU A 98 8.39 -28.30 26.46
CA GLU A 98 9.60 -27.66 27.01
C GLU A 98 10.85 -27.86 26.12
N GLN A 99 10.81 -28.83 25.19
CA GLN A 99 11.88 -29.07 24.22
C GLN A 99 11.64 -28.37 22.87
N LEU A 100 10.43 -27.84 22.65
CA LEU A 100 9.99 -27.26 21.37
C LEU A 100 9.97 -25.73 21.34
N LEU A 101 9.81 -25.09 22.50
CA LEU A 101 9.85 -23.63 22.64
C LEU A 101 10.76 -23.25 23.81
N THR A 102 11.57 -22.22 23.63
CA THR A 102 12.27 -21.63 24.77
C THR A 102 11.26 -21.02 25.75
N GLN A 103 11.62 -20.96 27.03
CA GLN A 103 10.77 -20.38 28.08
C GLN A 103 10.28 -18.96 27.73
N GLN A 104 11.10 -18.20 27.01
CA GLN A 104 10.80 -16.83 26.58
C GLN A 104 9.81 -16.79 25.41
N GLU A 105 9.90 -17.71 24.46
CA GLU A 105 8.97 -17.83 23.32
C GLU A 105 7.58 -18.27 23.77
N PHE A 106 7.52 -19.19 24.73
CA PHE A 106 6.27 -19.63 25.34
C PHE A 106 5.56 -18.47 26.07
N GLN A 107 6.32 -17.69 26.85
CA GLN A 107 5.81 -16.50 27.54
C GLN A 107 5.28 -15.45 26.56
N ALA A 108 6.00 -15.17 25.47
CA ALA A 108 5.55 -14.23 24.45
C ALA A 108 4.26 -14.70 23.74
N ALA A 109 4.18 -15.98 23.37
CA ALA A 109 2.98 -16.54 22.74
C ALA A 109 1.74 -16.43 23.66
N LEU A 110 1.94 -16.69 24.95
CA LEU A 110 0.88 -16.58 25.94
C LEU A 110 0.46 -15.11 26.19
N GLY A 111 1.41 -14.17 26.25
CA GLY A 111 1.11 -12.74 26.34
C GLY A 111 0.28 -12.22 25.17
N ARG A 112 0.58 -12.67 23.95
CA ARG A 112 -0.21 -12.34 22.76
C ARG A 112 -1.65 -12.84 22.84
N LEU A 113 -1.83 -14.07 23.34
CA LEU A 113 -3.15 -14.68 23.49
C LEU A 113 -3.99 -13.95 24.54
N LEU A 114 -3.40 -13.60 25.68
CA LEU A 114 -4.09 -12.86 26.75
C LEU A 114 -4.50 -11.45 26.32
N ARG A 115 -3.65 -10.76 25.53
CA ARG A 115 -3.99 -9.48 24.90
C ARG A 115 -5.13 -9.62 23.90
N GLN A 116 -5.07 -10.61 23.01
CA GLN A 116 -6.14 -10.87 22.03
C GLN A 116 -7.50 -11.10 22.69
N GLN A 117 -7.51 -11.62 23.92
CA GLN A 117 -8.72 -11.87 24.71
C GLN A 117 -9.07 -10.71 25.67
N HIS A 118 -8.29 -9.63 25.72
CA HIS A 118 -8.50 -8.46 26.60
C HIS A 118 -8.79 -8.82 28.07
N LEU A 119 -8.19 -9.89 28.61
CA LEU A 119 -8.58 -10.47 29.89
C LEU A 119 -8.42 -9.49 31.07
N LEU A 120 -7.31 -8.75 31.10
CA LEU A 120 -7.03 -7.76 32.14
C LEU A 120 -8.04 -6.60 32.10
N ARG A 121 -8.40 -6.17 30.88
CA ARG A 121 -9.40 -5.14 30.65
C ARG A 121 -10.80 -5.60 31.07
N ALA A 122 -11.19 -6.83 30.70
CA ALA A 122 -12.48 -7.41 31.09
C ALA A 122 -12.63 -7.54 32.61
N ALA A 123 -11.56 -7.92 33.33
CA ALA A 123 -11.57 -7.97 34.79
C ALA A 123 -11.80 -6.59 35.42
N VAL A 124 -11.18 -5.54 34.88
CA VAL A 124 -11.37 -4.15 35.33
C VAL A 124 -12.77 -3.64 35.00
N GLU A 125 -13.28 -3.90 33.79
CA GLU A 125 -14.61 -3.49 33.35
C GLU A 125 -15.73 -4.17 34.17
N GLN A 126 -15.48 -5.39 34.69
CA GLN A 126 -16.42 -6.11 35.55
C GLN A 126 -16.25 -5.83 37.05
N GLY A 127 -15.35 -4.91 37.43
CA GLY A 127 -15.15 -4.54 38.83
C GLY A 127 -14.31 -5.52 39.66
N GLU A 128 -13.60 -6.46 39.01
CA GLU A 128 -12.81 -7.52 39.64
C GLU A 128 -11.36 -7.09 39.87
N TYR A 129 -11.20 -6.03 40.67
CA TYR A 129 -9.93 -5.34 40.86
C TYR A 129 -8.85 -6.18 41.58
N ALA A 130 -9.26 -7.09 42.46
CA ALA A 130 -8.33 -8.00 43.13
C ALA A 130 -7.69 -9.00 42.16
N LEU A 131 -8.48 -9.51 41.20
CA LEU A 131 -7.99 -10.39 40.14
C LEU A 131 -7.10 -9.62 39.16
N ALA A 132 -7.48 -8.39 38.82
CA ALA A 132 -6.68 -7.51 37.96
C ALA A 132 -5.31 -7.17 38.57
N ASP A 133 -5.26 -6.82 39.87
CA ASP A 133 -4.01 -6.56 40.60
C ASP A 133 -3.11 -7.82 40.65
N GLN A 134 -3.71 -8.99 40.90
CA GLN A 134 -2.97 -10.24 40.92
C GLN A 134 -2.36 -10.60 39.56
N LEU A 135 -3.13 -10.46 38.47
CA LEU A 135 -2.64 -10.67 37.10
C LEU A 135 -1.52 -9.67 36.76
N ALA A 136 -1.69 -8.39 37.11
CA ALA A 136 -0.69 -7.36 36.88
C ALA A 136 0.64 -7.64 37.58
N ARG A 137 0.62 -8.09 38.84
CA ARG A 137 1.83 -8.46 39.59
C ARG A 137 2.53 -9.70 39.01
N GLN A 138 1.78 -10.67 38.52
CA GLN A 138 2.36 -11.85 37.86
C GLN A 138 2.98 -11.52 36.51
N TYR A 139 2.38 -10.59 35.73
CA TYR A 139 2.98 -10.09 34.50
C TYR A 139 4.32 -9.38 34.75
N ALA A 140 4.49 -8.76 35.92
CA ALA A 140 5.72 -8.06 36.29
C ALA A 140 6.96 -8.98 36.40
N GLU A 141 6.77 -10.27 36.66
CA GLU A 141 7.88 -11.21 36.83
C GLU A 141 8.45 -11.73 35.49
N HIS A 142 7.84 -11.36 34.34
CA HIS A 142 8.15 -11.92 33.02
C HIS A 142 8.29 -10.85 31.92
N GLU A 143 9.55 -10.52 31.58
CA GLU A 143 9.96 -9.39 30.72
C GLU A 143 9.40 -9.46 29.28
N ALA A 144 9.31 -10.66 28.68
CA ALA A 144 8.77 -10.85 27.33
C ALA A 144 7.24 -10.68 27.25
N LEU A 145 6.53 -10.90 28.36
CA LEU A 145 5.07 -10.77 28.47
C LEU A 145 4.66 -9.30 28.61
N LEU A 146 5.47 -8.52 29.33
CA LEU A 146 5.30 -7.09 29.53
C LEU A 146 5.29 -6.27 28.24
N TYR A 147 6.19 -6.59 27.30
CA TYR A 147 6.26 -5.94 25.99
C TYR A 147 4.99 -6.17 25.16
N GLU A 148 4.40 -7.36 25.25
CA GLU A 148 3.20 -7.71 24.49
C GLU A 148 1.94 -7.07 25.12
N LEU A 149 1.89 -6.85 26.43
CA LEU A 149 0.71 -6.30 27.12
C LEU A 149 0.70 -4.76 27.25
N GLN A 150 1.67 -4.07 26.65
CA GLN A 150 1.87 -2.62 26.80
C GLN A 150 0.67 -1.76 26.38
N GLU A 151 -0.05 -2.14 25.31
CA GLU A 151 -1.24 -1.41 24.85
C GLU A 151 -2.45 -1.55 25.80
N ASP A 152 -2.69 -2.76 26.34
CA ASP A 152 -3.78 -3.01 27.29
C ASP A 152 -3.56 -2.25 28.61
N LEU A 153 -2.30 -2.17 29.09
CA LEU A 153 -1.91 -1.38 30.26
C LEU A 153 -2.23 0.11 30.08
N HIS A 154 -2.01 0.65 28.89
CA HIS A 154 -2.28 2.05 28.55
C HIS A 154 -3.79 2.38 28.49
N VAL A 155 -4.61 1.40 28.11
CA VAL A 155 -6.09 1.51 28.11
C VAL A 155 -6.63 1.42 29.54
N VAL A 156 -6.14 0.46 30.32
CA VAL A 156 -6.51 0.28 31.73
C VAL A 156 -6.16 1.53 32.55
N GLN A 157 -4.98 2.13 32.36
CA GLN A 157 -4.58 3.41 32.99
C GLN A 157 -5.57 4.56 32.72
N ARG A 158 -6.14 4.65 31.52
CA ARG A 158 -7.08 5.72 31.14
C ARG A 158 -8.49 5.53 31.71
N GLN A 159 -8.92 4.28 31.91
CA GLN A 159 -10.27 3.94 32.35
C GLN A 159 -10.39 3.76 33.87
N LEU A 160 -9.28 3.51 34.57
CA LEU A 160 -9.25 3.32 36.02
C LEU A 160 -9.87 4.46 36.84
N PRO A 161 -9.63 5.76 36.52
CA PRO A 161 -10.19 6.89 37.27
C PRO A 161 -11.71 7.00 37.20
N THR A 162 -12.33 6.35 36.21
CA THR A 162 -13.78 6.38 35.96
C THR A 162 -14.53 5.16 36.49
N LEU A 163 -13.84 4.06 36.82
CA LEU A 163 -14.47 2.78 37.16
C LEU A 163 -14.18 2.30 38.59
N ALA A 164 -13.05 2.68 39.19
CA ALA A 164 -12.61 2.22 40.52
C ALA A 164 -12.69 3.32 41.59
N THR A 165 -12.78 2.94 42.87
CA THR A 165 -12.64 3.91 43.97
C THR A 165 -11.22 4.48 44.02
N ARG A 166 -11.05 5.70 44.55
CA ARG A 166 -9.75 6.41 44.55
C ARG A 166 -8.59 5.58 45.12
N GLU A 167 -8.83 4.85 46.21
CA GLU A 167 -7.82 4.02 46.88
C GLU A 167 -7.44 2.77 46.06
N GLN A 168 -8.41 2.14 45.39
CA GLN A 168 -8.19 0.99 44.50
C GLN A 168 -7.51 1.40 43.19
N GLY A 169 -7.88 2.57 42.67
CA GLY A 169 -7.28 3.15 41.48
C GLY A 169 -5.81 3.53 41.70
N GLU A 170 -5.50 4.11 42.86
CA GLU A 170 -4.12 4.46 43.25
C GLU A 170 -3.23 3.21 43.39
N ALA A 171 -3.74 2.09 43.94
CA ALA A 171 -2.97 0.84 44.08
C ALA A 171 -2.58 0.20 42.74
N ILE A 172 -3.52 0.13 41.79
CA ILE A 172 -3.26 -0.43 40.45
C ILE A 172 -2.35 0.52 39.65
N LEU A 173 -2.55 1.84 39.73
CA LEU A 173 -1.66 2.82 39.09
C LEU A 173 -0.23 2.76 39.64
N GLN A 174 -0.07 2.51 40.95
CA GLN A 174 1.24 2.32 41.59
C GLN A 174 1.96 1.09 41.00
N ALA A 175 1.26 -0.04 40.87
CA ALA A 175 1.82 -1.26 40.27
C ALA A 175 2.22 -1.06 38.79
N ILE A 176 1.41 -0.34 38.02
CA ILE A 176 1.73 -0.03 36.61
C ILE A 176 2.94 0.93 36.50
N LYS A 177 3.07 1.87 37.42
CA LYS A 177 4.19 2.81 37.43
C LYS A 177 5.52 2.14 37.79
N GLU A 178 5.49 1.14 38.68
CA GLU A 178 6.66 0.31 38.99
C GLU A 178 7.09 -0.55 37.78
N LEU A 179 6.14 -1.02 36.98
CA LEU A 179 6.36 -1.75 35.73
C LEU A 179 7.05 -0.89 34.65
N GLU A 180 6.58 0.34 34.43
CA GLU A 180 7.18 1.28 33.47
C GLU A 180 8.63 1.64 33.87
N LEU A 181 8.90 1.75 35.17
CA LEU A 181 10.23 2.07 35.70
C LEU A 181 11.22 0.91 35.51
N GLN A 182 10.77 -0.34 35.52
CA GLN A 182 11.60 -1.50 35.19
C GLN A 182 11.91 -1.56 33.68
N LEU A 183 10.92 -1.27 32.82
CA LEU A 183 11.09 -1.24 31.36
C LEU A 183 12.08 -0.16 30.91
N GLY A 184 12.03 1.01 31.54
CA GLY A 184 12.94 2.14 31.25
C GLY A 184 14.42 1.87 31.59
N LYS A 185 14.72 0.88 32.44
CA LYS A 185 16.10 0.49 32.79
C LYS A 185 16.75 -0.45 31.76
N LEU A 186 15.95 -1.03 30.86
CA LEU A 186 16.39 -2.02 29.86
C LEU A 186 16.72 -1.40 28.49
N LEU A 187 16.42 -0.12 28.27
CA LEU A 187 16.74 0.63 27.05
C LEU A 187 17.99 1.51 27.26
N PRO A 188 19.03 1.42 26.39
CA PRO A 188 20.24 2.23 26.56
C PRO A 188 19.98 3.69 26.19
N ALA A 189 20.48 4.61 27.02
CA ALA A 189 20.44 6.06 26.76
C ALA A 189 21.29 6.46 25.54
N PRO A 190 20.89 7.51 24.79
CA PRO A 190 21.60 7.94 23.58
C PRO A 190 22.98 8.50 23.94
N SER A 191 24.03 7.81 23.49
CA SER A 191 25.41 8.24 23.65
C SER A 191 25.73 9.36 22.67
N GLN A 192 26.09 10.52 23.23
CA GLN A 192 26.75 11.62 22.53
C GLN A 192 28.24 11.30 22.40
N THR A 193 28.81 11.34 21.19
CA THR A 193 30.23 11.72 20.93
C THR A 193 30.46 11.88 19.41
N PRO A 194 31.50 12.62 18.97
CA PRO A 194 31.38 13.69 18.00
C PRO A 194 31.87 13.32 16.59
N VAL A 195 31.34 14.03 15.59
CA VAL A 195 31.75 13.95 14.19
C VAL A 195 33.16 14.51 14.04
N ALA A 196 34.12 13.63 13.69
CA ALA A 196 35.40 14.03 13.14
C ALA A 196 35.33 14.01 11.61
N THR A 197 35.48 15.18 11.03
CA THR A 197 35.54 15.48 9.60
C THR A 197 36.80 14.85 8.99
N THR A 198 36.66 14.05 7.93
CA THR A 198 37.73 13.93 6.94
C THR A 198 37.12 13.70 5.56
N ALA A 199 37.29 14.69 4.70
CA ALA A 199 36.79 14.74 3.35
C ALA A 199 37.46 13.68 2.46
N ALA A 200 36.64 12.91 1.75
CA ALA A 200 37.02 12.26 0.50
C ALA A 200 35.94 12.59 -0.54
N ALA A 201 36.37 13.12 -1.68
CA ALA A 201 35.54 13.72 -2.70
C ALA A 201 34.52 12.73 -3.30
N ASN A 202 33.24 12.95 -2.99
CA ASN A 202 32.11 12.42 -3.75
C ASN A 202 31.59 13.52 -4.68
N SER A 203 31.69 13.33 -5.98
CA SER A 203 30.95 14.13 -6.96
C SER A 203 29.52 13.58 -7.07
N SER A 204 28.63 14.05 -6.20
CA SER A 204 27.18 13.94 -6.35
C SER A 204 26.72 14.86 -7.49
N THR A 205 25.89 14.34 -8.39
CA THR A 205 25.05 15.20 -9.25
C THR A 205 23.90 15.76 -8.40
N ASP A 206 24.19 16.78 -7.59
CA ASP A 206 23.17 17.49 -6.80
C ASP A 206 22.35 18.43 -7.69
N ILE A 207 21.03 18.24 -7.70
CA ILE A 207 20.06 19.16 -8.31
C ILE A 207 19.95 20.37 -7.38
N ARG A 208 20.20 21.58 -7.91
CA ARG A 208 20.22 22.79 -7.09
C ARG A 208 18.83 23.41 -6.98
N MET A 209 18.28 23.50 -5.77
CA MET A 209 17.00 24.17 -5.53
C MET A 209 17.17 25.70 -5.53
N LEU A 210 16.31 26.41 -6.27
CA LEU A 210 16.21 27.88 -6.30
C LEU A 210 14.88 28.33 -5.71
N ARG A 211 14.91 29.16 -4.67
CA ARG A 211 13.72 29.65 -3.96
C ARG A 211 13.22 30.95 -4.57
N VAL A 212 11.99 30.95 -5.08
CA VAL A 212 11.30 32.07 -5.71
C VAL A 212 10.27 32.63 -4.73
N PHE A 213 10.53 33.79 -4.14
CA PHE A 213 9.59 34.45 -3.24
C PHE A 213 8.61 35.35 -4.03
N LEU A 214 7.31 35.25 -3.75
CA LEU A 214 6.27 36.00 -4.45
C LEU A 214 5.51 36.96 -3.52
N ALA A 215 5.75 38.25 -3.71
CA ALA A 215 5.16 39.37 -2.97
C ALA A 215 4.03 40.03 -3.77
N SER A 216 2.79 40.01 -3.27
CA SER A 216 1.69 40.69 -3.97
C SER A 216 0.43 40.96 -3.11
N PRO A 217 -0.23 42.12 -3.26
CA PRO A 217 -1.51 42.41 -2.60
C PRO A 217 -2.67 41.58 -3.17
N GLY A 218 -3.83 41.60 -2.50
CA GLY A 218 -4.98 40.76 -2.84
C GLY A 218 -5.60 41.04 -4.22
N ASP A 219 -5.46 42.25 -4.78
CA ASP A 219 -6.06 42.68 -6.05
C ASP A 219 -5.36 42.12 -7.31
N VAL A 220 -4.27 41.36 -7.14
CA VAL A 220 -3.54 40.67 -8.22
C VAL A 220 -3.50 39.13 -8.04
N ALA A 221 -4.60 38.55 -7.56
CA ALA A 221 -4.71 37.12 -7.31
C ALA A 221 -4.62 36.24 -8.57
N GLU A 222 -5.01 36.77 -9.74
CA GLU A 222 -4.86 36.09 -11.04
C GLU A 222 -3.38 35.96 -11.44
N GLU A 223 -2.62 37.03 -11.25
CA GLU A 223 -1.18 37.07 -11.49
C GLU A 223 -0.45 36.08 -10.57
N ARG A 224 -0.86 36.01 -9.30
CA ARG A 224 -0.34 35.05 -8.32
C ARG A 224 -0.51 33.59 -8.78
N ARG A 225 -1.71 33.23 -9.25
CA ARG A 225 -2.00 31.89 -9.81
C ARG A 225 -1.16 31.57 -11.05
N ARG A 226 -0.88 32.58 -11.88
CA ARG A 226 -0.07 32.42 -13.09
C ARG A 226 1.41 32.21 -12.79
N VAL A 227 1.99 32.87 -11.79
CA VAL A 227 3.37 32.61 -11.36
C VAL A 227 3.54 31.15 -10.93
N ARG A 228 2.59 30.62 -10.14
CA ARG A 228 2.58 29.20 -9.73
C ARG A 228 2.60 28.25 -10.93
N ARG A 229 1.74 28.50 -11.92
CA ARG A 229 1.72 27.73 -13.18
C ARG A 229 3.06 27.80 -13.93
N ILE A 230 3.70 28.96 -14.00
CA ILE A 230 5.00 29.12 -14.68
C ILE A 230 6.09 28.32 -13.95
N VAL A 231 6.12 28.37 -12.61
CA VAL A 231 7.07 27.59 -11.81
C VAL A 231 6.86 26.10 -12.02
N ASP A 232 5.60 25.63 -11.99
CA ASP A 232 5.25 24.23 -12.25
C ASP A 232 5.64 23.79 -13.66
N GLU A 233 5.42 24.64 -14.68
CA GLU A 233 5.84 24.43 -16.07
C GLU A 233 7.37 24.31 -16.18
N PHE A 234 8.11 25.17 -15.49
CA PHE A 234 9.57 25.21 -15.58
C PHE A 234 10.22 24.01 -14.89
N ASN A 235 9.57 23.45 -13.88
CA ASN A 235 9.99 22.25 -13.17
C ASN A 235 9.60 20.93 -13.87
N GLN A 236 8.82 20.97 -14.96
CA GLN A 236 8.53 19.76 -15.73
C GLN A 236 9.82 19.16 -16.33
N PRO A 237 9.96 17.83 -16.41
CA PRO A 237 11.10 17.20 -17.07
C PRO A 237 11.27 17.67 -18.53
N GLY A 238 12.50 18.05 -18.93
CA GLY A 238 12.81 18.62 -20.24
C GLY A 238 12.48 20.11 -20.41
N ALA A 239 11.77 20.72 -19.45
CA ALA A 239 11.54 22.15 -19.42
C ALA A 239 12.80 22.90 -18.92
N LEU A 240 12.65 24.22 -18.75
CA LEU A 240 13.81 25.08 -18.58
C LEU A 240 14.62 24.79 -17.31
N ALA A 241 14.00 24.50 -16.16
CA ALA A 241 14.75 24.27 -14.92
C ALA A 241 15.61 22.99 -14.98
N ASP A 242 15.10 21.94 -15.63
CA ASP A 242 15.81 20.68 -15.88
C ASP A 242 17.05 20.88 -16.78
N GLN A 243 16.99 21.79 -17.76
CA GLN A 243 18.14 22.13 -18.63
C GLN A 243 19.34 22.70 -17.86
N TYR A 244 19.08 23.34 -16.71
CA TYR A 244 20.12 23.93 -15.85
C TYR A 244 20.34 23.14 -14.54
N ASN A 245 19.80 21.93 -14.44
CA ASN A 245 19.91 21.07 -13.25
C ASN A 245 19.43 21.77 -11.96
N VAL A 246 18.33 22.52 -12.07
CA VAL A 246 17.71 23.24 -10.95
C VAL A 246 16.23 22.92 -10.80
N THR A 247 15.71 23.13 -9.59
CA THR A 247 14.28 23.10 -9.31
C THR A 247 13.88 24.43 -8.69
N LEU A 248 12.85 25.07 -9.24
CA LEU A 248 12.27 26.28 -8.69
C LEU A 248 11.27 25.93 -7.58
N ARG A 249 11.43 26.49 -6.39
CA ARG A 249 10.43 26.38 -5.32
C ARG A 249 9.76 27.73 -5.13
N LEU A 250 8.46 27.82 -5.38
CA LEU A 250 7.69 29.02 -5.05
C LEU A 250 7.51 29.10 -3.53
N LEU A 251 7.79 30.25 -2.94
CA LEU A 251 7.53 30.57 -1.55
C LEU A 251 6.39 31.58 -1.50
N ALA A 252 5.27 31.20 -0.88
CA ALA A 252 4.09 32.05 -0.71
C ALA A 252 3.63 32.02 0.76
N TRP A 253 3.04 33.13 1.23
CA TRP A 253 2.61 33.31 2.62
C TRP A 253 1.59 32.26 3.12
N GLU A 254 0.87 31.60 2.22
CA GLU A 254 -0.09 30.52 2.50
C GLU A 254 0.58 29.23 3.03
N GLU A 255 1.91 29.10 2.90
CA GLU A 255 2.69 27.94 3.33
C GLU A 255 3.31 28.10 4.73
N ALA A 256 3.13 29.26 5.38
CA ALA A 256 3.60 29.49 6.75
C ALA A 256 2.67 28.79 7.77
N THR A 257 3.23 27.96 8.64
CA THR A 257 2.51 27.34 9.77
C THR A 257 1.95 28.40 10.71
N ALA A 258 0.71 28.20 11.19
CA ALA A 258 0.06 29.14 12.11
C ALA A 258 0.89 29.34 13.39
N GLY A 259 1.26 30.59 13.68
CA GLY A 259 2.00 31.01 14.88
C GLY A 259 1.40 32.29 15.48
N MET A 260 1.54 32.47 16.80
CA MET A 260 1.12 33.69 17.50
C MET A 260 2.18 34.78 17.33
N GLY A 261 1.84 35.90 16.69
CA GLY A 261 2.77 37.01 16.43
C GLY A 261 2.25 37.92 15.31
N ARG A 262 3.03 38.94 14.94
CA ARG A 262 2.75 39.79 13.78
C ARG A 262 2.82 38.94 12.50
N PRO A 263 1.83 38.99 11.59
CA PRO A 263 1.75 38.10 10.42
C PRO A 263 3.03 38.08 9.57
N GLU A 264 3.65 39.24 9.36
CA GLU A 264 4.87 39.39 8.57
C GLU A 264 6.10 38.81 9.28
N ASP A 265 6.20 38.93 10.61
CA ASP A 265 7.31 38.38 11.38
C ASP A 265 7.25 36.83 11.38
N VAL A 266 6.05 36.26 11.48
CA VAL A 266 5.84 34.80 11.39
C VAL A 266 6.24 34.26 10.01
N ILE A 267 5.97 35.00 8.94
CA ILE A 267 6.37 34.63 7.57
C ILE A 267 7.88 34.75 7.40
N LEU A 268 8.50 35.82 7.89
CA LEU A 268 9.95 36.07 7.75
C LEU A 268 10.81 35.18 8.65
N ASP A 269 10.31 34.76 9.82
CA ASP A 269 10.95 33.74 10.67
C ASP A 269 10.93 32.36 10.00
N ALA A 270 9.81 32.00 9.37
CA ALA A 270 9.69 30.74 8.64
C ALA A 270 10.49 30.76 7.31
N LEU A 271 10.63 31.93 6.68
CA LEU A 271 11.26 32.12 5.37
C LEU A 271 12.23 33.33 5.36
N PRO A 272 13.42 33.22 6.00
CA PRO A 272 14.36 34.34 6.08
C PRO A 272 14.81 34.83 4.71
N VAL A 273 14.92 36.15 4.54
CA VAL A 273 15.28 36.84 3.28
C VAL A 273 16.62 36.35 2.70
N ALA A 274 17.56 35.98 3.57
CA ALA A 274 18.87 35.42 3.19
C ALA A 274 18.76 34.13 2.37
N THR A 275 17.60 33.47 2.38
CA THR A 275 17.37 32.22 1.66
C THR A 275 16.72 32.41 0.28
N TRP A 276 16.33 33.64 -0.09
CA TRP A 276 15.63 33.89 -1.34
C TRP A 276 16.63 33.96 -2.50
N ASP A 277 16.39 33.22 -3.59
CA ASP A 277 17.23 33.27 -4.80
C ASP A 277 16.67 34.25 -5.85
N VAL A 278 15.33 34.28 -5.97
CA VAL A 278 14.58 35.18 -6.87
C VAL A 278 13.42 35.79 -6.08
N PHE A 279 13.22 37.09 -6.21
CA PHE A 279 12.08 37.80 -5.67
C PHE A 279 11.21 38.29 -6.83
N ILE A 280 9.91 37.97 -6.78
CA ILE A 280 8.91 38.45 -7.73
C ILE A 280 7.90 39.29 -6.98
N GLY A 281 7.78 40.58 -7.32
CA GLY A 281 6.77 41.45 -6.74
C GLY A 281 5.81 42.01 -7.79
N SER A 282 4.53 42.16 -7.44
CA SER A 282 3.52 42.72 -8.34
C SER A 282 2.54 43.64 -7.61
N LEU A 283 2.30 44.82 -8.17
CA LEU A 283 1.35 45.82 -7.66
C LEU A 283 0.38 46.30 -8.75
N TRP A 284 -0.85 46.63 -8.37
CA TRP A 284 -1.86 47.21 -9.26
C TRP A 284 -2.48 48.50 -8.70
N THR A 285 -3.62 48.42 -8.00
CA THR A 285 -4.34 49.59 -7.48
C THR A 285 -4.25 49.71 -5.97
N ARG A 286 -4.00 48.59 -5.28
CA ARG A 286 -3.78 48.52 -3.85
C ARG A 286 -2.29 48.47 -3.54
N PHE A 287 -1.87 49.25 -2.55
CA PHE A 287 -0.53 49.21 -1.99
C PHE A 287 -0.42 48.15 -0.88
N GLY A 288 -1.53 47.93 -0.17
CA GLY A 288 -1.65 46.97 0.93
C GLY A 288 -2.21 47.62 2.19
N SER A 289 -2.23 46.84 3.26
CA SER A 289 -2.55 47.34 4.61
C SER A 289 -1.25 47.50 5.40
N PRO A 290 -1.15 48.51 6.29
CA PRO A 290 0.00 48.66 7.17
C PRO A 290 0.25 47.38 7.97
N THR A 291 1.50 46.93 7.97
CA THR A 291 1.90 45.65 8.56
C THR A 291 2.22 45.76 10.05
N GLY A 292 2.30 46.98 10.59
CA GLY A 292 2.71 47.26 11.97
C GLY A 292 4.23 47.33 12.18
N GLY A 293 5.03 47.05 11.15
CA GLY A 293 6.49 47.18 11.17
C GLY A 293 6.95 48.60 10.83
N HIS A 294 8.21 48.90 11.17
CA HIS A 294 8.83 50.19 10.88
C HIS A 294 10.03 50.00 9.96
N ASP A 295 10.17 50.91 9.02
CA ASP A 295 11.34 51.01 8.16
C ASP A 295 12.58 51.38 9.00
N PRO A 296 13.61 50.53 9.08
CA PRO A 296 14.83 50.77 9.85
C PRO A 296 15.59 52.05 9.48
N GLU A 297 15.44 52.55 8.24
CA GLU A 297 16.18 53.73 7.77
C GLU A 297 15.42 55.04 8.00
N THR A 298 14.09 55.02 7.87
CA THR A 298 13.27 56.22 8.02
C THR A 298 12.50 56.28 9.34
N SER A 299 12.49 55.20 10.11
CA SER A 299 11.70 55.00 11.34
C SER A 299 10.20 55.25 11.14
N LEU A 300 9.73 55.19 9.89
CA LEU A 300 8.32 55.36 9.51
C LEU A 300 7.67 53.98 9.40
N PRO A 301 6.38 53.84 9.71
CA PRO A 301 5.68 52.57 9.55
C PRO A 301 5.61 52.16 8.08
N TYR A 302 5.64 50.85 7.80
CA TYR A 302 5.37 50.32 6.46
C TYR A 302 3.90 50.49 6.12
N ASP A 303 3.63 50.92 4.89
CA ASP A 303 2.29 51.19 4.38
C ASP A 303 1.66 49.95 3.72
N GLY A 304 2.44 48.87 3.49
CA GLY A 304 1.95 47.61 2.91
C GLY A 304 2.94 46.43 3.04
N GLY A 305 2.43 45.20 3.09
CA GLY A 305 3.25 43.98 3.16
C GLY A 305 4.20 43.79 1.99
N THR A 306 3.73 44.03 0.77
CA THR A 306 4.57 43.94 -0.43
C THR A 306 5.66 45.03 -0.47
N GLU A 307 5.44 46.18 0.16
CA GLU A 307 6.47 47.22 0.32
C GLU A 307 7.58 46.77 1.26
N GLU A 308 7.21 46.21 2.42
CA GLU A 308 8.15 45.69 3.40
C GLU A 308 8.99 44.55 2.82
N GLU A 309 8.35 43.56 2.19
CA GLU A 309 9.01 42.44 1.52
C GLU A 309 9.98 42.92 0.43
N PHE A 310 9.58 43.92 -0.37
CA PHE A 310 10.45 44.51 -1.40
C PHE A 310 11.65 45.22 -0.78
N LYS A 311 11.46 46.06 0.24
CA LYS A 311 12.56 46.80 0.87
C LYS A 311 13.56 45.86 1.55
N LEU A 312 13.08 44.78 2.15
CA LEU A 312 13.93 43.72 2.69
C LEU A 312 14.74 43.02 1.60
N ALA A 313 14.10 42.62 0.49
CA ALA A 313 14.78 42.02 -0.65
C ALA A 313 15.80 42.98 -1.29
N TYR A 314 15.46 44.26 -1.42
CA TYR A 314 16.30 45.30 -2.01
C TYR A 314 17.56 45.56 -1.18
N ARG A 315 17.44 45.65 0.15
CA ARG A 315 18.60 45.77 1.05
C ARG A 315 19.52 44.56 1.00
N ALA A 316 18.94 43.36 1.01
CA ALA A 316 19.73 42.13 0.87
C ALA A 316 20.48 42.12 -0.47
N TRP A 317 19.84 42.59 -1.53
CA TRP A 317 20.44 42.71 -2.85
C TRP A 317 21.55 43.77 -2.90
N GLU A 318 21.41 44.93 -2.26
CA GLU A 318 22.48 45.94 -2.19
C GLU A 318 23.74 45.43 -1.47
N GLN A 319 23.55 44.56 -0.46
CA GLN A 319 24.67 44.02 0.32
C GLN A 319 25.33 42.80 -0.34
N THR A 320 24.53 41.93 -0.97
CA THR A 320 24.98 40.58 -1.39
C THR A 320 24.81 40.29 -2.87
N GLY A 321 24.10 41.14 -3.60
CA GLY A 321 23.69 40.91 -4.99
C GLY A 321 22.55 39.89 -5.15
N ARG A 322 21.93 39.42 -4.06
CA ARG A 322 20.79 38.48 -4.05
C ARG A 322 19.71 38.92 -3.05
N PRO A 323 18.41 38.55 -3.24
CA PRO A 323 17.84 37.82 -4.38
C PRO A 323 17.84 38.61 -5.69
N HIS A 324 17.60 37.95 -6.82
CA HIS A 324 17.34 38.65 -8.08
C HIS A 324 15.91 39.20 -8.07
N ILE A 325 15.77 40.52 -8.18
CA ILE A 325 14.49 41.22 -8.01
C ILE A 325 13.83 41.42 -9.38
N LEU A 326 12.63 40.86 -9.56
CA LEU A 326 11.73 41.10 -10.68
C LEU A 326 10.47 41.78 -10.17
N PHE A 327 10.21 43.02 -10.59
CA PHE A 327 9.09 43.80 -10.07
C PHE A 327 8.16 44.29 -11.18
N TYR A 328 6.86 44.08 -11.01
CA TYR A 328 5.85 44.26 -12.05
C TYR A 328 4.73 45.22 -11.62
N ARG A 329 4.26 46.03 -12.57
CA ARG A 329 3.16 46.99 -12.37
C ARG A 329 2.03 46.77 -13.36
N ARG A 330 0.82 46.52 -12.86
CA ARG A 330 -0.39 46.53 -13.70
C ARG A 330 -0.83 47.98 -13.95
N THR A 331 -1.08 48.30 -15.20
CA THR A 331 -1.42 49.67 -15.66
C THR A 331 -2.82 49.80 -16.24
N ALA A 332 -3.52 48.67 -16.47
CA ALA A 332 -4.90 48.70 -16.92
C ALA A 332 -5.82 49.32 -15.84
N PRO A 333 -6.84 50.10 -16.24
CA PRO A 333 -7.85 50.57 -15.30
C PRO A 333 -8.66 49.37 -14.77
N PRO A 334 -9.12 49.39 -13.51
CA PRO A 334 -10.03 48.38 -12.99
C PRO A 334 -11.38 48.44 -13.69
N ALA A 335 -12.09 47.31 -13.67
CA ALA A 335 -13.36 47.13 -14.37
C ALA A 335 -14.50 47.94 -13.72
N SER A 336 -14.42 48.20 -12.41
CA SER A 336 -15.31 49.10 -11.68
C SER A 336 -14.57 50.33 -11.17
N LEU A 337 -15.27 51.47 -11.16
CA LEU A 337 -14.80 52.69 -10.48
C LEU A 337 -14.74 52.49 -8.95
N ASP A 338 -15.54 51.57 -8.41
CA ASP A 338 -15.59 51.27 -6.97
C ASP A 338 -14.31 50.57 -6.47
N ASP A 339 -13.56 49.94 -7.38
CA ASP A 339 -12.28 49.29 -7.07
C ASP A 339 -11.11 50.29 -6.97
N ILE A 340 -11.34 51.56 -7.34
CA ILE A 340 -10.33 52.62 -7.30
C ILE A 340 -10.35 53.29 -5.93
N HIS A 341 -9.34 53.00 -5.11
CA HIS A 341 -9.08 53.74 -3.88
C HIS A 341 -8.02 54.83 -4.14
N PRO A 342 -8.39 56.13 -4.19
CA PRO A 342 -7.47 57.19 -4.61
C PRO A 342 -6.21 57.29 -3.74
N GLU A 343 -6.33 57.05 -2.44
CA GLU A 343 -5.22 57.08 -1.49
C GLU A 343 -4.22 55.94 -1.75
N GLN A 344 -4.72 54.69 -1.88
CA GLN A 344 -3.90 53.50 -2.16
C GLN A 344 -3.23 53.59 -3.54
N LEU A 345 -3.97 54.03 -4.55
CA LEU A 345 -3.42 54.25 -5.89
C LEU A 345 -2.36 55.37 -5.89
N GLY A 346 -2.54 56.40 -5.05
CA GLY A 346 -1.54 57.43 -4.77
C GLY A 346 -0.25 56.85 -4.21
N LYS A 347 -0.34 55.95 -3.22
CA LYS A 347 0.82 55.24 -2.64
C LYS A 347 1.54 54.36 -3.66
N VAL A 348 0.80 53.58 -4.47
CA VAL A 348 1.39 52.79 -5.56
C VAL A 348 2.16 53.69 -6.55
N ARG A 349 1.57 54.82 -6.95
CA ARG A 349 2.24 55.79 -7.84
C ARG A 349 3.50 56.33 -7.19
N ALA A 350 3.42 56.81 -5.96
CA ALA A 350 4.55 57.35 -5.21
C ALA A 350 5.68 56.34 -5.03
N PHE A 351 5.36 55.06 -4.82
CA PHE A 351 6.34 53.98 -4.73
C PHE A 351 7.10 53.76 -6.05
N PHE A 352 6.38 53.68 -7.18
CA PHE A 352 7.04 53.51 -8.49
C PHE A 352 7.80 54.75 -8.97
N GLU A 353 7.47 55.95 -8.49
CA GLU A 353 8.29 57.16 -8.72
C GLU A 353 9.70 57.02 -8.14
N GLN A 354 9.89 56.21 -7.09
CA GLN A 354 11.20 55.97 -6.46
C GLN A 354 12.16 55.17 -7.36
N PHE A 355 11.67 54.56 -8.44
CA PHE A 355 12.46 53.81 -9.42
C PHE A 355 12.97 54.66 -10.60
N LYS A 356 12.57 55.94 -10.68
CA LYS A 356 13.05 56.84 -11.73
C LYS A 356 14.50 57.28 -11.49
N THR A 357 15.18 57.75 -12.54
CA THR A 357 16.56 58.23 -12.48
C THR A 357 16.72 59.33 -11.42
N GLY A 358 17.53 59.05 -10.37
CA GLY A 358 17.71 59.93 -9.20
C GLY A 358 16.80 59.63 -8.00
N GLY A 359 15.93 58.61 -8.09
CA GLY A 359 15.10 58.11 -6.99
C GLY A 359 15.83 57.17 -6.02
N LYS A 360 15.14 56.77 -4.94
CA LYS A 360 15.70 55.94 -3.85
C LYS A 360 16.03 54.50 -4.25
N HIS A 361 15.38 53.94 -5.27
CA HIS A 361 15.60 52.56 -5.71
C HIS A 361 16.13 52.56 -7.15
N GLN A 362 17.38 52.14 -7.37
CA GLN A 362 17.93 52.06 -8.72
C GLN A 362 17.53 50.72 -9.35
N GLY A 363 16.49 50.71 -10.18
CA GLY A 363 16.04 49.50 -10.86
C GLY A 363 14.98 49.74 -11.94
N LEU A 364 14.88 48.81 -12.89
CA LEU A 364 13.81 48.80 -13.89
C LEU A 364 12.66 47.92 -13.40
N PHE A 365 11.44 48.41 -13.47
CA PHE A 365 10.23 47.62 -13.27
C PHE A 365 9.48 47.41 -14.59
N THR A 366 8.75 46.31 -14.69
CA THR A 366 8.05 45.93 -15.92
C THR A 366 6.56 46.25 -15.82
N SER A 367 6.03 47.03 -16.76
CA SER A 367 4.60 47.32 -16.83
C SER A 367 3.84 46.31 -17.70
N TYR A 368 2.59 46.01 -17.34
CA TYR A 368 1.68 45.16 -18.11
C TYR A 368 0.23 45.64 -18.00
N GLN A 369 -0.63 45.20 -18.92
CA GLN A 369 -2.05 45.54 -18.95
C GLN A 369 -2.96 44.37 -18.58
N THR A 370 -2.67 43.15 -19.05
CA THR A 370 -3.49 41.97 -18.79
C THR A 370 -2.73 40.87 -18.04
N PRO A 371 -3.43 39.97 -17.31
CA PRO A 371 -2.80 38.82 -16.66
C PRO A 371 -2.05 37.89 -17.63
N GLU A 372 -2.48 37.76 -18.89
CA GLU A 372 -1.78 37.01 -19.94
C GLU A 372 -0.45 37.67 -20.32
N GLU A 373 -0.44 38.99 -20.42
CA GLU A 373 0.77 39.75 -20.68
C GLU A 373 1.76 39.61 -19.51
N PHE A 374 1.26 39.66 -18.28
CA PHE A 374 2.05 39.38 -17.08
C PHE A 374 2.69 37.98 -17.13
N GLU A 375 1.90 36.94 -17.40
CA GLU A 375 2.40 35.56 -17.51
C GLU A 375 3.50 35.44 -18.56
N ARG A 376 3.27 36.03 -19.75
CA ARG A 376 4.25 36.02 -20.83
C ARG A 376 5.56 36.72 -20.43
N ARG A 377 5.47 37.86 -19.72
CA ARG A 377 6.62 38.64 -19.26
C ARG A 377 7.41 37.91 -18.17
N VAL A 378 6.74 37.41 -17.13
CA VAL A 378 7.36 36.60 -16.07
C VAL A 378 8.06 35.37 -16.65
N ARG A 379 7.40 34.66 -17.58
CA ARG A 379 8.00 33.51 -18.28
C ARG A 379 9.27 33.92 -19.02
N GLN A 380 9.23 35.03 -19.77
CA GLN A 380 10.40 35.53 -20.50
C GLN A 380 11.54 35.95 -19.58
N ASP A 381 11.24 36.63 -18.48
CA ASP A 381 12.24 37.15 -17.55
C ASP A 381 12.89 36.02 -16.75
N LEU A 382 12.11 35.04 -16.25
CA LEU A 382 12.67 33.81 -15.66
C LEU A 382 13.48 33.00 -16.67
N THR A 383 13.05 32.96 -17.94
CA THR A 383 13.80 32.28 -19.01
C THR A 383 15.17 32.89 -19.26
N ARG A 384 15.27 34.21 -19.15
CA ARG A 384 16.54 34.95 -19.32
C ARG A 384 17.39 34.93 -18.05
N LEU A 385 16.76 34.86 -16.88
CA LEU A 385 17.42 34.94 -15.58
C LEU A 385 18.10 33.62 -15.22
N LEU A 386 17.40 32.49 -15.36
CA LEU A 386 17.91 31.17 -14.98
C LEU A 386 19.32 30.87 -15.54
N PRO A 387 19.61 31.04 -16.84
CA PRO A 387 20.94 30.77 -17.41
C PRO A 387 22.06 31.67 -16.88
N ARG A 388 21.71 32.83 -16.29
CA ARG A 388 22.69 33.79 -15.74
C ARG A 388 23.05 33.48 -14.29
N ILE A 389 22.11 32.90 -13.55
CA ILE A 389 22.25 32.63 -12.11
C ILE A 389 22.61 31.16 -11.83
N THR A 390 22.61 30.33 -12.87
CA THR A 390 23.03 28.92 -12.86
C THR A 390 24.00 28.66 -14.03
N PRO A 391 25.14 27.99 -13.79
CA PRO A 391 26.06 27.66 -14.88
C PRO A 391 25.38 26.70 -15.88
N PRO A 392 25.43 26.98 -17.20
CA PRO A 392 24.85 26.08 -18.19
C PRO A 392 25.59 24.75 -18.25
N ARG A 393 24.85 23.68 -18.55
CA ARG A 393 25.41 22.38 -18.94
C ARG A 393 26.31 22.58 -20.17
N PRO A 394 27.55 22.06 -20.21
CA PRO A 394 28.37 22.15 -21.42
C PRO A 394 27.62 21.47 -22.58
N THR A 395 27.33 22.23 -23.65
CA THR A 395 26.44 21.81 -24.74
C THR A 395 27.17 21.72 -26.08
N SER A 396 26.77 20.72 -26.87
CA SER A 396 27.09 20.38 -28.28
C SER A 396 28.41 19.59 -28.48
N ALA A 397 28.44 18.50 -29.25
CA ALA A 397 27.97 18.41 -30.63
C ALA A 397 27.29 17.09 -31.02
N GLN A 398 26.51 17.17 -32.11
CA GLN A 398 25.97 16.05 -32.87
C GLN A 398 27.09 15.15 -33.44
N THR A 399 26.75 13.88 -33.64
CA THR A 399 27.45 12.84 -34.43
C THR A 399 28.50 12.01 -33.67
N THR A 400 28.35 10.69 -33.84
CA THR A 400 29.12 9.56 -33.29
C THR A 400 28.92 9.29 -31.80
N ILE A 401 28.23 8.18 -31.53
CA ILE A 401 28.20 7.48 -30.24
C ILE A 401 29.67 7.28 -29.81
N PRO A 402 30.16 7.92 -28.74
CA PRO A 402 31.43 7.52 -28.14
C PRO A 402 31.18 6.20 -27.40
N PRO A 403 32.10 5.23 -27.49
CA PRO A 403 31.89 3.92 -26.91
C PRO A 403 31.70 4.05 -25.39
N PRO A 404 30.91 3.17 -24.77
CA PRO A 404 30.68 3.21 -23.34
C PRO A 404 32.03 3.12 -22.62
N ALA A 405 32.32 4.09 -21.76
CA ALA A 405 33.35 3.92 -20.75
C ALA A 405 32.95 2.74 -19.82
N PRO A 406 33.91 2.00 -19.27
CA PRO A 406 33.83 0.54 -19.12
C PRO A 406 32.79 0.07 -18.08
N ALA A 407 31.99 -0.91 -18.50
CA ALA A 407 31.18 -1.87 -17.73
C ALA A 407 30.61 -1.39 -16.38
N HIS A 408 29.50 -0.64 -16.42
CA HIS A 408 28.46 -0.89 -15.42
C HIS A 408 27.69 -2.13 -15.90
N ASP A 409 27.71 -3.20 -15.10
CA ASP A 409 26.98 -4.46 -15.35
C ASP A 409 25.67 -4.19 -16.11
N ASP A 410 25.49 -4.77 -17.30
CA ASP A 410 24.20 -4.74 -17.99
C ASP A 410 23.19 -5.50 -17.12
N LEU A 411 22.49 -4.76 -16.25
CA LEU A 411 21.55 -5.31 -15.27
C LEU A 411 20.21 -5.71 -15.91
N GLU A 412 19.95 -5.32 -17.16
CA GLU A 412 18.68 -5.62 -17.83
C GLU A 412 18.47 -7.11 -18.00
N ARG A 413 19.43 -7.78 -18.64
CA ARG A 413 19.32 -9.23 -18.85
C ARG A 413 19.23 -10.00 -17.52
N PRO A 414 20.09 -9.77 -16.50
CA PRO A 414 19.92 -10.38 -15.19
C PRO A 414 18.55 -10.12 -14.57
N TYR A 415 18.03 -8.88 -14.64
CA TYR A 415 16.72 -8.54 -14.10
C TYR A 415 15.59 -9.30 -14.80
N LEU A 416 15.63 -9.39 -16.14
CA LEU A 416 14.67 -10.16 -16.92
C LEU A 416 14.77 -11.67 -16.65
N GLU A 417 15.99 -12.21 -16.48
CA GLU A 417 16.21 -13.61 -16.09
C GLU A 417 15.63 -13.90 -14.70
N TRP A 418 15.79 -12.96 -13.75
CA TRP A 418 15.19 -13.04 -12.43
C TRP A 418 13.66 -13.05 -12.48
N LEU A 419 13.05 -12.11 -13.23
CA LEU A 419 11.59 -12.05 -13.43
C LEU A 419 11.06 -13.33 -14.08
N ALA A 420 11.71 -13.82 -15.13
CA ALA A 420 11.31 -15.06 -15.79
C ALA A 420 11.40 -16.24 -14.80
N ARG A 421 12.47 -16.33 -14.01
CA ARG A 421 12.61 -17.39 -13.00
C ARG A 421 11.48 -17.35 -11.98
N ILE A 422 11.23 -16.21 -11.34
CA ILE A 422 10.30 -16.10 -10.20
C ILE A 422 8.82 -16.16 -10.62
N HIS A 423 8.51 -15.79 -11.86
CA HIS A 423 7.14 -15.82 -12.39
C HIS A 423 6.86 -17.01 -13.33
N SER A 424 7.84 -17.85 -13.65
CA SER A 424 7.63 -19.03 -14.53
C SER A 424 6.91 -20.20 -13.88
N ARG A 425 6.79 -20.24 -12.55
CA ARG A 425 6.32 -21.44 -11.82
C ARG A 425 5.15 -21.14 -10.90
N LEU A 426 4.17 -22.01 -10.91
CA LEU A 426 3.09 -22.06 -9.94
C LEU A 426 3.34 -23.23 -8.98
N GLU A 427 3.32 -22.97 -7.67
CA GLU A 427 3.40 -24.02 -6.65
C GLU A 427 2.07 -24.75 -6.56
N LEU A 428 2.11 -26.08 -6.69
CA LEU A 428 0.96 -26.96 -6.50
C LEU A 428 0.96 -27.47 -5.06
N ARG A 429 0.54 -26.60 -4.15
CA ARG A 429 0.46 -26.92 -2.72
C ARG A 429 -0.59 -28.01 -2.49
N GLY A 430 -0.23 -29.06 -1.75
CA GLY A 430 -1.12 -30.19 -1.43
C GLY A 430 -1.05 -31.40 -2.39
N ILE A 431 -0.23 -31.36 -3.45
CA ILE A 431 0.09 -32.56 -4.24
C ILE A 431 1.26 -33.31 -3.58
N ARG A 432 1.12 -34.63 -3.41
CA ARG A 432 2.16 -35.49 -2.81
C ARG A 432 3.21 -35.86 -3.86
N VAL A 433 4.42 -35.32 -3.74
CA VAL A 433 5.60 -35.70 -4.55
C VAL A 433 6.81 -35.85 -3.62
N ARG A 434 7.63 -36.90 -3.81
CA ARG A 434 8.75 -37.25 -2.91
C ARG A 434 9.71 -36.08 -2.69
N GLY A 435 9.69 -35.50 -1.49
CA GLY A 435 10.75 -34.64 -0.93
C GLY A 435 10.85 -33.19 -1.46
N GLN A 436 9.97 -32.74 -2.35
CA GLN A 436 9.93 -31.35 -2.83
C GLN A 436 8.49 -30.88 -3.10
N LEU A 437 8.21 -29.59 -2.89
CA LEU A 437 6.94 -28.97 -3.29
C LEU A 437 6.80 -29.01 -4.82
N PRO A 438 5.77 -29.67 -5.37
CA PRO A 438 5.58 -29.76 -6.81
C PRO A 438 5.29 -28.39 -7.41
N VAL A 439 5.94 -28.09 -8.54
CA VAL A 439 5.79 -26.83 -9.28
C VAL A 439 5.47 -27.11 -10.74
N VAL A 440 4.51 -26.37 -11.31
CA VAL A 440 4.18 -26.45 -12.73
C VAL A 440 4.48 -25.14 -13.47
N PRO A 441 4.80 -25.20 -14.77
CA PRO A 441 5.03 -23.99 -15.56
C PRO A 441 3.76 -23.15 -15.68
N LEU A 442 3.82 -21.88 -15.24
CA LEU A 442 2.68 -20.96 -15.28
C LEU A 442 2.16 -20.74 -16.70
N ASP A 443 3.06 -20.64 -17.67
CA ASP A 443 2.71 -20.48 -19.09
C ASP A 443 1.88 -21.66 -19.62
N ARG A 444 2.08 -22.87 -19.10
CA ARG A 444 1.30 -24.04 -19.52
C ARG A 444 -0.10 -24.09 -18.90
N VAL A 445 -0.21 -23.73 -17.62
CA VAL A 445 -1.46 -23.87 -16.86
C VAL A 445 -2.33 -22.62 -16.83
N TYR A 446 -1.82 -21.49 -17.35
CA TYR A 446 -2.59 -20.25 -17.43
C TYR A 446 -3.80 -20.40 -18.34
N VAL A 447 -4.95 -19.95 -17.86
CA VAL A 447 -6.21 -19.87 -18.61
C VAL A 447 -6.68 -18.42 -18.64
N ALA A 448 -7.10 -17.97 -19.82
CA ALA A 448 -7.52 -16.60 -20.01
C ALA A 448 -8.81 -16.31 -19.23
N LEU A 449 -8.85 -15.14 -18.60
CA LEU A 449 -10.01 -14.63 -17.87
C LEU A 449 -10.71 -13.56 -18.69
N LYS A 450 -12.02 -13.42 -18.47
CA LYS A 450 -12.83 -12.34 -19.04
C LYS A 450 -13.11 -11.28 -17.99
N GLY A 451 -13.32 -10.05 -18.43
CA GLY A 451 -13.79 -8.98 -17.56
C GLY A 451 -14.83 -8.10 -18.24
N GLY A 452 -15.83 -7.69 -17.48
CA GLY A 452 -16.82 -6.68 -17.88
C GLY A 452 -16.27 -5.28 -17.68
N GLN A 453 -16.31 -4.45 -18.72
CA GLN A 453 -15.87 -3.06 -18.65
C GLN A 453 -16.87 -2.21 -17.85
N SER A 454 -16.38 -1.40 -16.93
CA SER A 454 -17.18 -0.46 -16.15
C SER A 454 -17.15 0.96 -16.71
N SER A 455 -18.31 1.55 -16.94
CA SER A 455 -18.44 2.97 -17.27
C SER A 455 -18.21 3.88 -16.05
N PRO A 456 -17.88 5.18 -16.25
CA PRO A 456 -17.75 6.13 -15.14
C PRO A 456 -19.02 6.28 -14.29
N ASP A 457 -20.18 6.28 -14.92
CA ASP A 457 -21.47 6.43 -14.23
C ASP A 457 -21.73 5.24 -13.33
N GLU A 458 -21.53 4.02 -13.82
CA GLU A 458 -21.70 2.80 -13.03
C GLU A 458 -20.73 2.75 -11.84
N ARG A 459 -19.50 3.28 -11.98
CA ARG A 459 -18.59 3.40 -10.83
C ARG A 459 -19.09 4.42 -9.80
N GLY A 460 -19.76 5.48 -10.26
CA GLY A 460 -20.45 6.42 -9.41
C GLY A 460 -21.59 5.75 -8.63
N ASP A 461 -22.39 4.95 -9.33
CA ASP A 461 -23.51 4.19 -8.74
C ASP A 461 -23.01 3.16 -7.72
N SER A 462 -21.99 2.36 -8.06
CA SER A 462 -21.36 1.40 -7.13
C SER A 462 -20.82 2.09 -5.87
N ARG A 463 -20.21 3.27 -6.02
CA ARG A 463 -19.73 4.06 -4.88
C ARG A 463 -20.88 4.58 -4.03
N ALA A 464 -21.95 5.09 -4.64
CA ALA A 464 -23.11 5.61 -3.93
C ALA A 464 -23.86 4.51 -3.15
N LEU A 465 -23.91 3.31 -3.74
CA LEU A 465 -24.46 2.12 -3.11
C LEU A 465 -23.60 1.69 -1.92
N LEU A 466 -22.28 1.55 -2.10
CA LEU A 466 -21.35 1.26 -1.00
C LEU A 466 -21.47 2.31 0.11
N ASP A 467 -21.62 3.59 -0.25
CA ASP A 467 -21.81 4.68 0.70
C ASP A 467 -23.11 4.52 1.50
N THR A 468 -24.17 4.00 0.88
CA THR A 468 -25.46 3.69 1.53
C THR A 468 -25.35 2.50 2.47
N GLU A 469 -24.81 1.38 2.01
CA GLU A 469 -24.64 0.17 2.84
C GLU A 469 -23.71 0.44 4.02
N LEU A 470 -22.61 1.18 3.81
CA LEU A 470 -21.74 1.61 4.91
C LEU A 470 -22.46 2.53 5.91
N GLN A 471 -23.41 3.35 5.46
CA GLN A 471 -24.21 4.20 6.36
C GLN A 471 -25.16 3.35 7.20
N GLU A 472 -25.79 2.32 6.64
CA GLU A 472 -26.64 1.39 7.38
C GLU A 472 -25.84 0.65 8.47
N PHE A 473 -24.65 0.15 8.13
CA PHE A 473 -23.74 -0.44 9.12
C PHE A 473 -23.25 0.57 10.16
N GLU A 474 -23.01 1.82 9.76
CA GLU A 474 -22.71 2.91 10.69
C GLU A 474 -23.86 3.19 11.65
N ASP A 475 -25.12 3.04 11.22
CA ASP A 475 -26.26 3.33 12.08
C ASP A 475 -26.58 2.16 13.04
N GLU A 476 -26.17 0.92 12.73
CA GLU A 476 -26.37 -0.28 13.56
C GLU A 476 -25.28 -0.50 14.63
N LEU A 477 -24.07 0.06 14.45
CA LEU A 477 -22.94 -0.12 15.37
C LEU A 477 -22.93 0.96 16.48
N ASP A 478 -22.65 0.57 17.73
CA ASP A 478 -22.48 1.52 18.85
C ASP A 478 -21.07 2.14 18.82
N TRP A 479 -21.00 3.45 18.59
CA TRP A 479 -19.74 4.19 18.41
C TRP A 479 -19.36 4.95 19.68
N GLY A 480 -18.13 4.76 20.16
CA GLY A 480 -17.62 5.54 21.29
C GLY A 480 -17.57 7.05 20.99
N ALA A 481 -17.65 7.90 22.03
CA ALA A 481 -17.71 9.36 21.90
C ALA A 481 -16.51 9.99 21.14
N GLN A 482 -15.36 9.32 21.13
CA GLN A 482 -14.16 9.74 20.38
C GLN A 482 -14.15 9.22 18.92
N GLU A 483 -14.88 8.14 18.64
CA GLU A 483 -15.03 7.52 17.31
C GLU A 483 -16.09 8.24 16.45
N TRP A 484 -17.02 8.97 17.08
CA TRP A 484 -18.02 9.79 16.39
C TRP A 484 -17.45 10.88 15.48
N GLN A 485 -16.21 11.33 15.72
CA GLN A 485 -15.65 12.49 15.02
C GLN A 485 -14.98 12.18 13.67
N ASP A 486 -14.59 10.93 13.40
CA ASP A 486 -13.88 10.57 12.16
C ASP A 486 -14.71 9.61 11.29
N LYS A 487 -15.49 10.18 10.37
CA LYS A 487 -16.29 9.43 9.39
C LYS A 487 -15.44 8.49 8.54
N ARG A 488 -14.17 8.81 8.23
CA ARG A 488 -13.31 7.94 7.40
C ARG A 488 -12.86 6.72 8.19
N PHE A 489 -12.53 6.91 9.47
CA PHE A 489 -12.15 5.82 10.37
C PHE A 489 -13.29 4.82 10.58
N ARG A 490 -14.53 5.29 10.77
CA ARG A 490 -15.72 4.42 10.93
C ARG A 490 -15.96 3.54 9.71
N ARG A 491 -15.96 4.12 8.50
CA ARG A 491 -16.08 3.39 7.23
C ARG A 491 -15.02 2.31 7.07
N TRP A 492 -13.76 2.63 7.39
CA TRP A 492 -12.68 1.66 7.31
C TRP A 492 -12.91 0.49 8.28
N LYS A 493 -13.38 0.75 9.51
CA LYS A 493 -13.69 -0.28 10.50
C LYS A 493 -14.79 -1.22 9.98
N VAL A 494 -15.87 -0.68 9.41
CA VAL A 494 -16.93 -1.51 8.78
C VAL A 494 -16.37 -2.39 7.67
N LEU A 495 -15.54 -1.83 6.78
CA LEU A 495 -14.93 -2.58 5.67
C LEU A 495 -13.89 -3.63 6.12
N ALA A 496 -13.20 -3.40 7.24
CA ALA A 496 -12.18 -4.30 7.77
C ALA A 496 -12.77 -5.43 8.62
N TYR A 497 -13.92 -5.21 9.27
CA TYR A 497 -14.53 -6.14 10.23
C TYR A 497 -15.83 -6.79 9.75
N SER A 498 -16.39 -6.39 8.60
CA SER A 498 -17.60 -7.05 8.09
C SER A 498 -17.26 -8.40 7.43
N PRO A 499 -17.79 -9.54 7.92
CA PRO A 499 -17.61 -10.86 7.29
C PRO A 499 -18.36 -10.99 5.96
N ILE A 500 -19.31 -10.09 5.68
CA ILE A 500 -20.03 -9.99 4.41
C ILE A 500 -19.79 -8.58 3.89
N MET A 501 -19.01 -8.47 2.81
CA MET A 501 -18.68 -7.18 2.21
C MET A 501 -19.92 -6.52 1.61
N PRO A 502 -20.17 -5.23 1.91
CA PRO A 502 -21.10 -4.43 1.14
C PRO A 502 -20.58 -4.28 -0.32
N SER A 503 -21.51 -4.34 -1.28
CA SER A 503 -21.38 -4.52 -2.74
C SER A 503 -21.27 -5.96 -3.30
N LEU A 504 -22.05 -6.90 -2.75
CA LEU A 504 -22.48 -8.12 -3.48
C LEU A 504 -23.04 -7.80 -4.89
N LEU A 505 -23.58 -6.58 -5.06
CA LEU A 505 -24.21 -6.06 -6.27
C LEU A 505 -23.22 -5.80 -7.44
N GLU A 506 -21.91 -5.63 -7.19
CA GLU A 506 -20.93 -5.51 -8.28
C GLU A 506 -20.52 -6.86 -8.90
N ARG A 507 -20.51 -7.93 -8.09
CA ARG A 507 -20.30 -9.29 -8.58
C ARG A 507 -21.48 -9.75 -9.44
N ASP A 508 -22.69 -9.40 -9.02
CA ASP A 508 -23.94 -9.81 -9.66
C ASP A 508 -24.47 -8.75 -10.65
N ARG A 509 -23.61 -7.80 -11.06
CA ARG A 509 -23.88 -6.65 -11.95
C ARG A 509 -24.75 -6.96 -13.18
N PRO A 510 -24.58 -8.09 -13.89
CA PRO A 510 -25.43 -8.40 -15.05
C PRO A 510 -26.92 -8.56 -14.71
N SER A 511 -27.25 -8.91 -13.46
CA SER A 511 -28.62 -9.14 -13.00
C SER A 511 -29.36 -7.90 -12.51
N LEU A 512 -28.63 -6.82 -12.17
CA LEU A 512 -29.18 -5.64 -11.49
C LEU A 512 -29.38 -4.43 -12.42
N PHE A 513 -28.55 -4.28 -13.45
CA PHE A 513 -28.61 -3.15 -14.39
C PHE A 513 -29.23 -3.57 -15.73
N GLY A 514 -30.36 -4.29 -15.66
CA GLY A 514 -30.98 -5.16 -16.66
C GLY A 514 -31.35 -4.62 -18.05
N ASP A 515 -30.67 -3.61 -18.58
CA ASP A 515 -30.83 -3.13 -19.96
C ASP A 515 -29.53 -2.59 -20.61
N LYS A 516 -28.39 -2.53 -19.91
CA LYS A 516 -27.12 -2.02 -20.49
C LYS A 516 -26.25 -3.14 -21.05
N GLN A 517 -25.86 -3.03 -22.33
CA GLN A 517 -24.85 -3.92 -22.95
C GLN A 517 -23.47 -3.64 -22.31
N ILE A 518 -23.05 -4.52 -21.39
CA ILE A 518 -21.70 -4.49 -20.82
C ILE A 518 -20.73 -5.07 -21.86
N GLU A 519 -19.67 -4.34 -22.18
CA GLU A 519 -18.61 -4.85 -23.04
C GLU A 519 -17.74 -5.85 -22.23
N ILE A 520 -17.84 -7.13 -22.56
CA ILE A 520 -17.02 -8.20 -21.97
C ILE A 520 -15.86 -8.49 -22.91
N LEU A 521 -14.63 -8.41 -22.40
CA LEU A 521 -13.41 -8.71 -23.14
C LEU A 521 -12.59 -9.77 -22.42
N ASN A 522 -11.82 -10.57 -23.17
CA ASN A 522 -10.70 -11.29 -22.58
C ASN A 522 -9.70 -10.27 -22.04
N LEU A 523 -9.11 -10.52 -20.87
CA LEU A 523 -8.20 -9.55 -20.25
C LEU A 523 -6.89 -9.38 -21.05
N GLY A 524 -6.51 -10.39 -21.86
CA GLY A 524 -5.45 -10.25 -22.86
C GLY A 524 -5.81 -9.24 -23.95
N ASP A 525 -7.06 -9.20 -24.41
CA ASP A 525 -7.55 -8.19 -25.37
C ASP A 525 -7.69 -6.82 -24.73
N ALA A 526 -8.13 -6.75 -23.47
CA ALA A 526 -8.14 -5.51 -22.71
C ALA A 526 -6.71 -4.92 -22.60
N PHE A 527 -5.70 -5.76 -22.31
CA PHE A 527 -4.29 -5.36 -22.29
C PHE A 527 -3.79 -4.79 -23.64
N ARG A 528 -4.24 -5.38 -24.75
CA ARG A 528 -3.89 -4.93 -26.11
C ARG A 528 -4.52 -3.59 -26.48
N ARG A 529 -5.74 -3.33 -26.00
CA ARG A 529 -6.56 -2.17 -26.38
C ARG A 529 -6.39 -0.96 -25.45
N PHE A 530 -6.23 -1.19 -24.15
CA PHE A 530 -6.20 -0.13 -23.14
C PHE A 530 -4.83 0.01 -22.50
N ARG A 531 -4.31 1.24 -22.49
CA ARG A 531 -2.96 1.54 -21.98
C ARG A 531 -2.88 1.54 -20.46
N TRP A 532 -3.96 1.98 -19.82
CA TRP A 532 -4.05 2.16 -18.38
C TRP A 532 -5.30 1.41 -17.89
N LEU A 533 -5.06 0.33 -17.16
CA LEU A 533 -6.07 -0.63 -16.75
C LEU A 533 -6.16 -0.70 -15.23
N VAL A 534 -7.38 -0.74 -14.73
CA VAL A 534 -7.70 -1.18 -13.38
C VAL A 534 -8.48 -2.48 -13.51
N ILE A 535 -7.99 -3.54 -12.86
CA ILE A 535 -8.59 -4.88 -12.88
C ILE A 535 -9.08 -5.21 -11.47
N LEU A 536 -10.39 -5.30 -11.33
CA LEU A 536 -11.09 -5.64 -10.11
C LEU A 536 -11.52 -7.11 -10.14
N GLY A 537 -11.62 -7.75 -8.98
CA GLY A 537 -12.21 -9.09 -8.89
C GLY A 537 -12.18 -9.65 -7.49
N ASP A 538 -12.94 -10.72 -7.26
CA ASP A 538 -13.03 -11.40 -5.97
C ASP A 538 -11.69 -12.02 -5.51
N PRO A 539 -11.53 -12.33 -4.21
CA PRO A 539 -10.45 -13.20 -3.75
C PRO A 539 -10.37 -14.49 -4.59
N GLY A 540 -9.16 -14.89 -4.97
CA GLY A 540 -8.95 -16.09 -5.79
C GLY A 540 -9.32 -15.96 -7.28
N SER A 541 -9.81 -14.80 -7.74
CA SER A 541 -10.23 -14.59 -9.13
C SER A 541 -9.10 -14.61 -10.18
N GLY A 542 -7.84 -14.77 -9.77
CA GLY A 542 -6.69 -14.87 -10.68
C GLY A 542 -6.00 -13.55 -11.07
N LYS A 543 -6.26 -12.44 -10.37
CA LYS A 543 -5.60 -11.12 -10.60
C LYS A 543 -4.07 -11.20 -10.58
N THR A 544 -3.50 -11.71 -9.49
CA THR A 544 -2.05 -11.90 -9.35
C THR A 544 -1.51 -12.88 -10.39
N THR A 545 -2.26 -13.94 -10.73
CA THR A 545 -1.88 -14.90 -11.77
C THR A 545 -1.76 -14.24 -13.14
N LEU A 546 -2.70 -13.36 -13.52
CA LEU A 546 -2.62 -12.54 -14.74
C LEU A 546 -1.40 -11.60 -14.71
N ALA A 547 -1.17 -10.92 -13.59
CA ALA A 547 -0.02 -10.01 -13.42
C ALA A 547 1.33 -10.75 -13.63
N ARG A 548 1.46 -11.95 -13.06
CA ARG A 548 2.63 -12.81 -13.21
C ARG A 548 2.79 -13.31 -14.65
N TRP A 549 1.70 -13.75 -15.29
CA TRP A 549 1.71 -14.22 -16.67
C TRP A 549 2.15 -13.12 -17.65
N LEU A 550 1.61 -11.91 -17.53
CA LEU A 550 2.03 -10.75 -18.34
C LEU A 550 3.50 -10.42 -18.12
N THR A 551 3.97 -10.44 -16.87
CA THR A 551 5.38 -10.20 -16.51
C THR A 551 6.30 -11.24 -17.13
N LEU A 552 5.94 -12.52 -17.03
CA LEU A 552 6.70 -13.62 -17.61
C LEU A 552 6.85 -13.48 -19.12
N HIS A 553 5.75 -13.27 -19.85
CA HIS A 553 5.80 -13.18 -21.31
C HIS A 553 6.53 -11.94 -21.81
N GLN A 554 6.40 -10.80 -21.12
CA GLN A 554 7.17 -9.60 -21.41
C GLN A 554 8.68 -9.80 -21.20
N ALA A 555 9.05 -10.50 -20.11
CA ALA A 555 10.44 -10.83 -19.82
C ALA A 555 11.03 -11.81 -20.84
N LEU A 556 10.30 -12.88 -21.16
CA LEU A 556 10.73 -13.88 -22.14
C LEU A 556 10.89 -13.29 -23.55
N ALA A 557 9.96 -12.45 -24.00
CA ALA A 557 10.06 -11.78 -25.29
C ALA A 557 11.32 -10.90 -25.37
N SER A 558 11.58 -10.14 -24.30
CA SER A 558 12.76 -9.27 -24.21
C SER A 558 14.07 -10.08 -24.19
N LEU A 559 14.14 -11.17 -23.42
CA LEU A 559 15.31 -12.08 -23.39
C LEU A 559 15.58 -12.75 -24.74
N GLN A 560 14.52 -13.02 -25.51
CA GLN A 560 14.59 -13.60 -26.85
C GLN A 560 14.84 -12.54 -27.94
N ASN A 561 15.06 -11.27 -27.56
CA ASN A 561 15.20 -10.13 -28.47
C ASN A 561 14.01 -9.98 -29.45
N LYS A 562 12.81 -10.39 -29.05
CA LYS A 562 11.60 -10.20 -29.82
C LYS A 562 11.09 -8.78 -29.63
N THR A 563 10.64 -8.15 -30.72
CA THR A 563 10.04 -6.81 -30.68
C THR A 563 8.59 -6.83 -30.23
N GLN A 564 7.89 -7.96 -30.45
CA GLN A 564 6.50 -8.18 -30.11
C GLN A 564 6.36 -9.38 -29.16
N VAL A 565 5.35 -9.34 -28.30
CA VAL A 565 5.03 -10.43 -27.37
C VAL A 565 3.96 -11.33 -27.99
N LEU A 566 4.38 -12.50 -28.44
CA LEU A 566 3.48 -13.51 -29.00
C LEU A 566 3.17 -14.59 -27.97
N VAL A 567 1.88 -14.89 -27.82
CA VAL A 567 1.36 -15.93 -26.91
C VAL A 567 0.44 -16.89 -27.66
N ALA A 568 0.19 -18.08 -27.10
CA ALA A 568 -0.73 -19.03 -27.72
C ALA A 568 -2.16 -18.44 -27.73
N ALA A 569 -2.91 -18.65 -28.80
CA ALA A 569 -4.28 -18.12 -28.89
C ALA A 569 -5.18 -18.62 -27.76
N THR A 570 -4.98 -19.86 -27.32
CA THR A 570 -5.69 -20.49 -26.20
C THR A 570 -5.44 -19.81 -24.85
N GLN A 571 -4.33 -19.06 -24.70
CA GLN A 571 -4.04 -18.26 -23.52
C GLN A 571 -4.72 -16.89 -23.56
N VAL A 572 -5.37 -16.51 -24.66
CA VAL A 572 -6.16 -15.27 -24.78
C VAL A 572 -7.65 -15.59 -24.88
N ASP A 573 -8.00 -16.63 -25.62
CA ASP A 573 -9.37 -17.15 -25.72
C ASP A 573 -9.35 -18.68 -25.55
N PRO A 574 -9.87 -19.22 -24.44
CA PRO A 574 -9.82 -20.65 -24.16
C PRO A 574 -10.73 -21.49 -25.08
N SER A 575 -11.60 -20.86 -25.88
CA SER A 575 -12.52 -21.56 -26.78
C SER A 575 -11.92 -21.89 -28.16
N VAL A 576 -10.75 -21.32 -28.49
CA VAL A 576 -10.08 -21.56 -29.78
C VAL A 576 -9.31 -22.88 -29.78
N ALA A 577 -9.08 -23.43 -30.97
CA ALA A 577 -8.30 -24.66 -31.14
C ALA A 577 -6.80 -24.46 -30.82
N ASP A 578 -6.12 -25.52 -30.38
CA ASP A 578 -4.68 -25.49 -30.05
C ASP A 578 -3.76 -25.09 -31.20
N ASN A 579 -4.20 -25.30 -32.45
CA ASN A 579 -3.45 -24.95 -33.66
C ASN A 579 -3.73 -23.53 -34.16
N ALA A 580 -4.54 -22.74 -33.44
CA ALA A 580 -4.83 -21.37 -33.81
C ALA A 580 -3.54 -20.51 -33.79
N PRO A 581 -3.42 -19.52 -34.70
CA PRO A 581 -2.23 -18.69 -34.79
C PRO A 581 -2.00 -17.89 -33.51
N SER A 582 -0.74 -17.76 -33.09
CA SER A 582 -0.37 -16.97 -31.91
C SER A 582 -0.94 -15.56 -31.94
N VAL A 583 -1.31 -15.05 -30.78
CA VAL A 583 -1.86 -13.70 -30.61
C VAL A 583 -0.74 -12.75 -30.19
N ASP A 584 -0.70 -11.58 -30.82
CA ASP A 584 0.21 -10.50 -30.48
C ASP A 584 -0.35 -9.61 -29.38
N LEU A 585 0.29 -9.60 -28.21
CA LEU A 585 -0.05 -8.73 -27.09
C LEU A 585 0.51 -7.31 -27.23
N GLY A 586 1.36 -7.07 -28.22
CA GLY A 586 1.99 -5.80 -28.51
C GLY A 586 3.49 -5.75 -28.19
N PRO A 587 4.09 -4.54 -28.23
CA PRO A 587 5.52 -4.36 -28.12
C PRO A 587 6.08 -4.90 -26.81
N ALA A 588 7.26 -5.54 -26.88
CA ALA A 588 7.99 -5.98 -25.71
C ALA A 588 8.41 -4.76 -24.86
N ARG A 589 8.01 -4.77 -23.59
CA ARG A 589 8.29 -3.73 -22.60
C ARG A 589 8.95 -4.37 -21.39
N ILE A 590 9.86 -3.65 -20.72
CA ILE A 590 10.41 -4.11 -19.44
C ILE A 590 9.26 -4.18 -18.43
N PRO A 591 8.98 -5.35 -17.84
CA PRO A 591 7.91 -5.45 -16.86
C PRO A 591 8.42 -5.06 -15.47
N ILE A 592 7.62 -4.28 -14.77
CA ILE A 592 7.87 -3.83 -13.39
C ILE A 592 6.65 -4.25 -12.58
N LEU A 593 6.74 -5.42 -11.96
CA LEU A 593 5.69 -5.96 -11.11
C LEU A 593 6.05 -5.71 -9.63
N LEU A 594 5.15 -5.04 -8.91
CA LEU A 594 5.33 -4.75 -7.49
C LEU A 594 4.04 -5.02 -6.72
N ARG A 595 4.18 -5.56 -5.51
CA ARG A 595 3.08 -5.65 -4.55
C ARG A 595 2.92 -4.32 -3.82
N VAL A 596 1.70 -3.81 -3.79
CA VAL A 596 1.42 -2.54 -3.13
C VAL A 596 1.59 -2.65 -1.61
N SER A 597 1.32 -3.82 -1.03
CA SER A 597 1.57 -4.14 0.38
C SER A 597 3.05 -4.04 0.77
N ASP A 598 3.97 -4.59 -0.05
CA ASP A 598 5.42 -4.50 0.20
C ASP A 598 5.91 -3.03 0.17
N TYR A 599 5.34 -2.21 -0.73
CA TYR A 599 5.62 -0.78 -0.78
C TYR A 599 5.05 -0.03 0.43
N ALA A 600 3.84 -0.40 0.86
CA ALA A 600 3.18 0.17 2.03
C ALA A 600 4.04 0.02 3.28
N GLU A 601 4.51 -1.20 3.53
CA GLU A 601 5.36 -1.53 4.66
C GLU A 601 6.70 -0.77 4.60
N ALA A 602 7.32 -0.72 3.42
CA ALA A 602 8.57 0.03 3.23
C ALA A 602 8.40 1.54 3.49
N ARG A 603 7.31 2.13 3.02
CA ARG A 603 6.98 3.55 3.23
C ARG A 603 6.72 3.86 4.70
N GLN A 604 6.07 2.95 5.44
CA GLN A 604 5.85 3.08 6.88
C GLN A 604 7.17 3.02 7.67
N LYS A 605 8.02 2.02 7.39
CA LYS A 605 9.35 1.89 8.01
C LYS A 605 10.23 3.12 7.75
N HIS A 606 10.12 3.75 6.59
CA HIS A 606 10.86 4.97 6.26
C HIS A 606 10.39 6.18 7.07
N LYS A 607 9.07 6.36 7.24
CA LYS A 607 8.51 7.46 8.06
C LYS A 607 8.99 7.40 9.52
N LEU A 608 9.14 6.18 10.06
CA LEU A 608 9.62 5.98 11.43
C LEU A 608 11.12 6.32 11.61
N LYS A 609 11.93 6.21 10.56
CA LYS A 609 13.40 6.39 10.65
C LYS A 609 13.86 7.83 10.43
N ASP A 610 13.27 8.54 9.48
CA ASP A 610 13.81 9.83 9.03
C ASP A 610 13.10 11.06 9.62
N HIS A 611 12.10 10.89 10.48
CA HIS A 611 11.25 11.98 11.01
C HIS A 611 10.72 12.94 9.93
N ASP A 612 10.68 12.49 8.67
CA ASP A 612 10.29 13.29 7.51
C ASP A 612 8.80 13.05 7.20
N ASN A 613 8.06 14.14 7.02
CA ASN A 613 6.64 14.12 6.69
C ASN A 613 6.37 13.67 5.24
N GLY A 614 7.38 13.73 4.36
CA GLY A 614 7.30 13.31 2.96
C GLY A 614 7.65 11.84 2.76
N GLY A 615 6.74 10.90 3.07
CA GLY A 615 7.03 9.46 2.99
C GLY A 615 7.62 8.98 1.64
N LEU A 616 8.43 7.90 1.67
CA LEU A 616 9.14 7.28 0.54
C LEU A 616 8.33 7.25 -0.78
N ALA A 617 8.78 7.95 -1.82
CA ALA A 617 8.11 7.95 -3.12
C ALA A 617 8.25 6.61 -3.86
N LEU A 618 7.23 6.23 -4.63
CA LEU A 618 7.21 4.93 -5.31
C LEU A 618 8.38 4.78 -6.30
N ILE A 619 8.73 5.85 -7.02
CA ILE A 619 9.86 5.83 -7.96
C ILE A 619 11.20 5.53 -7.28
N ASP A 620 11.40 5.98 -6.04
CA ASP A 620 12.63 5.75 -5.28
C ASP A 620 12.68 4.35 -4.66
N TYR A 621 11.51 3.75 -4.46
CA TYR A 621 11.36 2.36 -4.02
C TYR A 621 11.64 1.34 -5.14
N LEU A 622 11.39 1.69 -6.41
CA LEU A 622 11.64 0.78 -7.54
C LEU A 622 13.10 0.32 -7.58
N GLY A 623 13.34 -0.96 -7.89
CA GLY A 623 14.67 -1.58 -7.85
C GLY A 623 15.09 -2.10 -6.47
N ARG A 624 14.37 -1.75 -5.40
CA ARG A 624 14.49 -2.35 -4.06
C ARG A 624 13.36 -3.33 -3.73
N HIS A 625 12.30 -3.36 -4.54
CA HIS A 625 11.09 -4.14 -4.27
C HIS A 625 11.37 -5.65 -4.33
N PRO A 626 10.99 -6.42 -3.31
CA PRO A 626 10.97 -7.86 -3.39
C PRO A 626 9.72 -8.34 -4.14
N TRP A 627 9.68 -9.64 -4.40
CA TRP A 627 8.45 -10.37 -4.68
C TRP A 627 8.35 -11.54 -3.69
N LEU A 628 7.37 -11.50 -2.79
CA LEU A 628 7.20 -12.50 -1.72
C LEU A 628 8.51 -12.73 -0.92
N GLY A 629 9.20 -11.65 -0.56
CA GLY A 629 10.46 -11.69 0.17
C GLY A 629 11.71 -12.00 -0.66
N GLU A 630 11.57 -12.47 -1.90
CA GLU A 630 12.71 -12.66 -2.81
C GLU A 630 13.10 -11.35 -3.51
N TYR A 631 14.38 -11.00 -3.45
CA TYR A 631 14.92 -9.80 -4.08
C TYR A 631 15.59 -10.13 -5.44
N PRO A 632 15.72 -9.15 -6.36
CA PRO A 632 16.47 -9.31 -7.59
C PRO A 632 17.90 -9.82 -7.35
N THR A 633 18.23 -10.99 -7.91
CA THR A 633 19.54 -11.65 -7.80
C THR A 633 20.06 -12.09 -9.15
N PHE A 634 21.38 -12.09 -9.31
CA PHE A 634 22.03 -12.56 -10.54
C PHE A 634 21.82 -14.08 -10.75
N GLY A 635 21.47 -14.45 -11.98
CA GLY A 635 21.19 -15.83 -12.38
C GLY A 635 22.42 -16.75 -12.37
N HIS A 636 22.18 -18.04 -12.62
CA HIS A 636 23.23 -19.08 -12.56
C HIS A 636 24.36 -18.92 -13.58
N ASN A 637 24.09 -18.26 -14.70
CA ASN A 637 25.04 -18.05 -15.79
C ASN A 637 25.82 -16.72 -15.65
N HIS A 638 25.60 -15.96 -14.57
CA HIS A 638 26.25 -14.68 -14.33
C HIS A 638 27.47 -14.84 -13.40
N PRO A 639 28.57 -14.08 -13.58
CA PRO A 639 29.75 -14.15 -12.70
C PRO A 639 29.44 -13.89 -11.23
N ARG A 640 28.44 -13.04 -10.96
CA ARG A 640 27.97 -12.64 -9.61
C ARG A 640 26.79 -13.49 -9.10
N ARG A 641 26.67 -14.74 -9.56
CA ARG A 641 25.55 -15.64 -9.30
C ARG A 641 25.12 -15.61 -7.82
N GLY A 642 23.81 -15.43 -7.59
CA GLY A 642 23.21 -15.45 -6.26
C GLY A 642 23.37 -14.15 -5.47
N GLU A 643 24.27 -13.24 -5.86
CA GLU A 643 24.36 -11.91 -5.25
C GLU A 643 23.09 -11.09 -5.57
N ARG A 644 22.71 -10.23 -4.62
CA ARG A 644 21.66 -9.22 -4.85
C ARG A 644 22.16 -8.21 -5.88
N MET A 645 21.29 -7.87 -6.83
CA MET A 645 21.58 -6.81 -7.78
C MET A 645 21.66 -5.46 -7.04
N PRO A 646 22.57 -4.55 -7.44
CA PRO A 646 22.62 -3.21 -6.88
C PRO A 646 21.30 -2.47 -7.15
N TRP A 647 20.58 -2.12 -6.08
CA TRP A 647 19.26 -1.51 -6.18
C TRP A 647 19.30 -0.14 -6.89
N ASP A 648 20.41 0.60 -6.75
CA ASP A 648 20.61 1.90 -7.38
C ASP A 648 20.79 1.75 -8.89
N GLY A 649 21.53 0.72 -9.32
CA GLY A 649 21.67 0.35 -10.72
C GLY A 649 20.35 -0.09 -11.33
N LEU A 650 19.59 -0.93 -10.63
CA LEU A 650 18.28 -1.38 -11.07
C LEU A 650 17.26 -0.24 -11.13
N ASN A 651 17.29 0.68 -10.16
CA ASN A 651 16.47 1.88 -10.17
C ASN A 651 16.81 2.79 -11.38
N ARG A 652 18.10 2.98 -11.69
CA ARG A 652 18.55 3.72 -12.88
C ARG A 652 18.06 3.06 -14.17
N LEU A 653 18.15 1.73 -14.27
CA LEU A 653 17.62 0.98 -15.40
C LEU A 653 16.12 1.21 -15.57
N ILE A 654 15.34 1.02 -14.50
CA ILE A 654 13.89 1.20 -14.48
C ILE A 654 13.50 2.63 -14.90
N ARG A 655 14.12 3.66 -14.32
CA ARG A 655 13.89 5.07 -14.71
C ARG A 655 14.19 5.32 -16.18
N THR A 656 15.26 4.72 -16.69
CA THR A 656 15.65 4.86 -18.10
C THR A 656 14.58 4.26 -19.01
N ARG A 657 14.06 3.06 -18.67
CA ARG A 657 13.01 2.39 -19.46
C ARG A 657 11.65 3.07 -19.36
N LEU A 658 11.29 3.62 -18.19
CA LEU A 658 10.10 4.45 -18.02
C LEU A 658 10.18 5.72 -18.89
N ARG A 659 11.30 6.45 -18.87
CA ARG A 659 11.48 7.66 -19.70
C ARG A 659 11.44 7.38 -21.20
N GLN A 660 11.92 6.21 -21.61
CA GLN A 660 11.87 5.77 -23.00
C GLN A 660 10.48 5.31 -23.46
N GLY A 661 9.48 5.22 -22.56
CA GLY A 661 8.18 4.67 -22.92
C GLY A 661 8.25 3.17 -23.21
N ARG A 662 9.14 2.43 -22.54
CA ARG A 662 9.40 1.00 -22.79
C ARG A 662 9.14 0.14 -21.57
N ALA A 663 8.26 0.57 -20.68
CA ALA A 663 7.92 -0.17 -19.46
C ALA A 663 6.43 -0.52 -19.39
N VAL A 664 6.13 -1.68 -18.81
CA VAL A 664 4.79 -2.02 -18.32
C VAL A 664 4.87 -2.12 -16.81
N VAL A 665 4.13 -1.27 -16.12
CA VAL A 665 4.07 -1.24 -14.65
C VAL A 665 2.82 -1.95 -14.19
N ILE A 666 2.98 -2.90 -13.27
CA ILE A 666 1.90 -3.70 -12.71
C ILE A 666 1.93 -3.52 -11.19
N LEU A 667 0.89 -2.87 -10.67
CA LEU A 667 0.67 -2.64 -9.24
C LEU A 667 -0.32 -3.67 -8.74
N ASP A 668 0.16 -4.69 -8.01
CA ASP A 668 -0.66 -5.80 -7.55
C ASP A 668 -1.15 -5.58 -6.11
N GLY A 669 -2.47 -5.65 -5.90
CA GLY A 669 -3.10 -5.67 -4.56
C GLY A 669 -3.27 -4.31 -3.88
N LEU A 670 -3.90 -3.32 -4.55
CA LEU A 670 -4.17 -2.00 -3.96
C LEU A 670 -5.14 -2.06 -2.74
N ASP A 671 -5.88 -3.15 -2.58
CA ASP A 671 -6.77 -3.41 -1.44
C ASP A 671 -6.06 -3.95 -0.19
N GLU A 672 -4.83 -4.46 -0.29
CA GLU A 672 -4.11 -5.12 0.81
C GLU A 672 -3.62 -4.15 1.91
N ILE A 673 -4.03 -2.89 1.86
CA ILE A 673 -3.63 -1.84 2.81
C ILE A 673 -4.63 -1.81 3.96
N THR A 674 -4.25 -2.40 5.09
CA THR A 674 -5.11 -2.60 6.28
C THR A 674 -5.23 -1.38 7.20
N ARG A 675 -4.68 -0.19 6.91
CA ARG A 675 -4.85 1.00 7.77
C ARG A 675 -5.36 2.21 6.99
N GLY A 676 -6.49 2.77 7.42
CA GLY A 676 -7.22 3.84 6.70
C GLY A 676 -6.42 5.12 6.42
N THR A 677 -5.61 5.60 7.36
CA THR A 677 -4.78 6.82 7.19
C THR A 677 -3.57 6.61 6.29
N GLU A 678 -3.11 5.36 6.14
CA GLU A 678 -1.98 5.01 5.28
C GLU A 678 -2.42 4.84 3.82
N ARG A 679 -3.63 4.33 3.61
CA ARG A 679 -4.18 4.05 2.29
C ARG A 679 -4.26 5.27 1.38
N ASP A 680 -4.82 6.37 1.86
CA ASP A 680 -4.86 7.65 1.12
C ASP A 680 -3.45 8.11 0.71
N GLY A 681 -2.48 7.96 1.63
CA GLY A 681 -1.09 8.33 1.38
C GLY A 681 -0.37 7.43 0.38
N ILE A 682 -0.80 6.18 0.20
CA ILE A 682 -0.28 5.26 -0.82
C ILE A 682 -0.94 5.52 -2.16
N VAL A 683 -2.27 5.66 -2.19
CA VAL A 683 -2.99 6.02 -3.41
C VAL A 683 -2.43 7.32 -3.98
N ALA A 684 -2.23 8.35 -3.14
CA ALA A 684 -1.60 9.60 -3.55
C ALA A 684 -0.18 9.41 -4.12
N ALA A 685 0.63 8.53 -3.52
CA ALA A 685 1.98 8.23 -4.01
C ALA A 685 1.96 7.47 -5.35
N VAL A 686 1.01 6.54 -5.51
CA VAL A 686 0.75 5.84 -6.77
C VAL A 686 0.32 6.85 -7.84
N GLU A 687 -0.64 7.72 -7.54
CA GLU A 687 -1.11 8.75 -8.48
C GLU A 687 0.00 9.73 -8.88
N ALA A 688 0.83 10.16 -7.93
CA ALA A 688 1.99 10.99 -8.21
C ALA A 688 2.98 10.28 -9.14
N PHE A 689 3.31 9.02 -8.85
CA PHE A 689 4.15 8.20 -9.73
C PHE A 689 3.55 8.07 -11.14
N VAL A 690 2.26 7.78 -11.25
CA VAL A 690 1.58 7.61 -12.54
C VAL A 690 1.57 8.92 -13.31
N ARG A 691 1.34 10.05 -12.65
CA ARG A 691 1.37 11.39 -13.26
C ARG A 691 2.74 11.74 -13.84
N ASP A 692 3.80 11.40 -13.12
CA ASP A 692 5.16 11.85 -13.43
C ASP A 692 5.94 10.88 -14.34
N TRP A 693 5.59 9.58 -14.33
CA TRP A 693 6.38 8.53 -14.98
C TRP A 693 5.62 7.68 -16.00
N ILE A 694 4.28 7.69 -16.00
CA ILE A 694 3.49 6.88 -16.93
C ILE A 694 2.98 7.76 -18.07
N THR A 695 3.64 7.66 -19.22
CA THR A 695 3.32 8.45 -20.41
C THR A 695 3.00 7.58 -21.61
N ALA A 696 2.00 8.01 -22.38
CA ALA A 696 1.72 7.50 -23.72
C ALA A 696 2.73 8.10 -24.73
N PRO A 697 2.82 7.56 -25.97
CA PRO A 697 3.73 8.07 -27.00
C PRO A 697 3.57 9.56 -27.34
N ASP A 698 2.37 10.09 -27.17
CA ASP A 698 2.05 11.51 -27.39
C ASP A 698 2.33 12.40 -26.16
N GLY A 699 2.89 11.83 -25.09
CA GLY A 699 3.18 12.49 -23.83
C GLY A 699 1.97 12.61 -22.89
N SER A 700 0.79 12.10 -23.26
CA SER A 700 -0.38 12.11 -22.36
C SER A 700 -0.22 11.13 -21.20
N ASN A 701 -0.92 11.40 -20.09
CA ASN A 701 -0.99 10.53 -18.92
C ASN A 701 -2.47 10.41 -18.45
N PRO A 702 -2.81 9.47 -17.54
CA PRO A 702 -4.18 9.25 -17.09
C PRO A 702 -4.89 10.48 -16.47
N PHE A 703 -4.13 11.47 -15.99
CA PHE A 703 -4.64 12.62 -15.25
C PHE A 703 -4.75 13.89 -16.10
N VAL A 704 -4.10 13.93 -17.27
CA VAL A 704 -4.06 15.11 -18.14
C VAL A 704 -4.80 14.81 -19.45
N ARG A 705 -6.02 15.35 -19.59
CA ARG A 705 -6.77 15.35 -20.86
C ARG A 705 -6.22 16.42 -21.81
N ASN A 706 -5.10 16.17 -22.48
CA ASN A 706 -4.72 16.94 -23.67
C ASN A 706 -5.39 16.32 -24.92
N ILE A 707 -6.72 16.32 -24.98
CA ILE A 707 -7.42 15.88 -26.19
C ILE A 707 -7.23 16.98 -27.25
N ARG A 708 -6.40 16.74 -28.27
CA ARG A 708 -6.43 17.50 -29.52
C ARG A 708 -7.34 16.75 -30.51
N PRO A 709 -8.65 17.07 -30.59
CA PRO A 709 -9.66 16.21 -31.22
C PRO A 709 -9.51 16.01 -32.74
N TRP A 710 -8.61 16.74 -33.40
CA TRP A 710 -8.46 16.74 -34.86
C TRP A 710 -7.34 15.84 -35.40
N ARG A 711 -6.62 15.09 -34.53
CA ARG A 711 -5.37 14.39 -34.91
C ARG A 711 -5.34 12.86 -34.72
N SER A 712 -6.37 12.22 -34.16
CA SER A 712 -6.26 10.81 -33.75
C SER A 712 -7.10 9.87 -34.61
N ASP A 713 -6.42 9.06 -35.42
CA ASP A 713 -6.92 7.75 -35.82
C ASP A 713 -6.88 6.86 -34.55
N LEU A 714 -8.04 6.62 -33.93
CA LEU A 714 -8.15 6.01 -32.59
C LEU A 714 -7.48 4.62 -32.50
N ALA A 715 -7.40 3.88 -33.61
CA ALA A 715 -6.73 2.58 -33.69
C ALA A 715 -5.19 2.66 -33.58
N GLN A 716 -4.59 3.81 -33.94
CA GLN A 716 -3.14 4.02 -33.85
C GLN A 716 -2.67 4.32 -32.42
N GLN A 717 -3.59 4.49 -31.47
CA GLN A 717 -3.27 4.76 -30.06
C GLN A 717 -3.27 3.50 -29.18
N PHE A 718 -3.79 2.38 -29.69
CA PHE A 718 -3.82 1.12 -28.93
C PHE A 718 -2.39 0.65 -28.57
N PRO A 719 -2.16 0.17 -27.34
CA PRO A 719 -0.85 -0.32 -26.90
C PRO A 719 -0.25 -1.41 -27.77
N VAL A 720 -1.07 -2.19 -28.47
CA VAL A 720 -0.61 -3.20 -29.43
C VAL A 720 0.07 -2.58 -30.67
N ASN A 721 -0.33 -1.38 -31.07
CA ASN A 721 0.16 -0.70 -32.28
C ASN A 721 1.21 0.39 -32.00
N ALA A 722 1.27 0.90 -30.77
CA ALA A 722 2.13 2.01 -30.41
C ALA A 722 2.89 1.79 -29.10
N GLY A 723 4.12 2.32 -29.03
CA GLY A 723 5.03 2.24 -27.86
C GLY A 723 4.50 2.97 -26.61
N GLY A 724 5.37 3.51 -25.76
CA GLY A 724 4.96 4.20 -24.52
C GLY A 724 4.69 3.24 -23.36
N ASN A 725 4.58 3.80 -22.15
CA ASN A 725 4.36 3.02 -20.94
C ASN A 725 2.94 2.47 -20.88
N GLN A 726 2.78 1.32 -20.23
CA GLN A 726 1.49 0.75 -19.84
C GLN A 726 1.40 0.64 -18.32
N LEU A 727 0.18 0.73 -17.79
CA LEU A 727 -0.12 0.59 -16.38
C LEU A 727 -1.25 -0.42 -16.18
N ILE A 728 -1.06 -1.35 -15.26
CA ILE A 728 -2.09 -2.23 -14.73
C ILE A 728 -2.12 -2.06 -13.22
N VAL A 729 -3.31 -1.84 -12.66
CA VAL A 729 -3.55 -1.84 -11.22
C VAL A 729 -4.53 -2.96 -10.92
N THR A 730 -4.22 -3.83 -9.96
CA THR A 730 -5.16 -4.86 -9.50
C THR A 730 -5.68 -4.52 -8.10
N SER A 731 -6.93 -4.87 -7.84
CA SER A 731 -7.54 -4.70 -6.51
C SER A 731 -8.70 -5.67 -6.31
N ARG A 732 -9.02 -6.02 -5.07
CA ARG A 732 -10.36 -6.55 -4.74
C ARG A 732 -11.42 -5.49 -4.97
N ILE A 733 -12.62 -5.95 -5.36
CA ILE A 733 -13.80 -5.10 -5.60
C ILE A 733 -14.12 -4.25 -4.37
N ALA A 734 -14.40 -4.93 -3.26
CA ALA A 734 -14.94 -4.29 -2.06
C ALA A 734 -13.93 -3.35 -1.37
N GLY A 735 -12.63 -3.59 -1.56
CA GLY A 735 -11.59 -2.68 -1.07
C GLY A 735 -11.44 -1.44 -1.94
N TYR A 736 -11.59 -1.54 -3.25
CA TYR A 736 -11.15 -0.49 -4.19
C TYR A 736 -11.89 0.84 -4.03
N TYR A 737 -13.22 0.80 -3.94
CA TYR A 737 -14.06 2.01 -3.95
C TYR A 737 -13.95 2.88 -2.70
N ALA A 738 -13.35 2.36 -1.62
CA ALA A 738 -13.03 3.16 -0.44
C ALA A 738 -12.01 4.28 -0.75
N ALA A 739 -11.04 4.00 -1.61
CA ALA A 739 -10.01 4.95 -2.06
C ALA A 739 -9.57 4.61 -3.50
N PRO A 740 -10.42 4.88 -4.51
CA PRO A 740 -10.13 4.52 -5.89
C PRO A 740 -9.02 5.41 -6.46
N VAL A 741 -8.24 4.87 -7.40
CA VAL A 741 -7.27 5.67 -8.16
C VAL A 741 -8.05 6.62 -9.06
N SER A 742 -7.75 7.91 -8.98
CA SER A 742 -8.34 8.92 -9.84
C SER A 742 -7.75 8.88 -11.26
N GLY A 743 -8.40 9.54 -12.22
CA GLY A 743 -7.92 9.61 -13.61
C GLY A 743 -8.66 8.70 -14.60
N HIS A 744 -8.23 8.78 -15.86
CA HIS A 744 -8.92 8.24 -17.03
C HIS A 744 -8.40 6.84 -17.37
N MET A 745 -8.64 5.89 -16.48
CA MET A 745 -8.25 4.49 -16.66
C MET A 745 -9.46 3.61 -16.99
N ALA A 746 -9.27 2.62 -17.85
CA ALA A 746 -10.30 1.64 -18.14
C ALA A 746 -10.41 0.63 -16.98
N HIS A 747 -11.61 0.45 -16.45
CA HIS A 747 -11.87 -0.44 -15.32
C HIS A 747 -12.55 -1.71 -15.84
N PHE A 748 -12.03 -2.87 -15.44
CA PHE A 748 -12.59 -4.18 -15.77
C PHE A 748 -12.78 -4.97 -14.49
N THR A 749 -13.96 -5.56 -14.32
CA THR A 749 -14.23 -6.51 -13.23
C THR A 749 -14.18 -7.92 -13.79
N ILE A 750 -13.39 -8.81 -13.18
CA ILE A 750 -13.22 -10.19 -13.63
C ILE A 750 -14.55 -10.93 -13.50
N GLU A 751 -14.97 -11.54 -14.60
CA GLU A 751 -16.17 -12.37 -14.69
C GLU A 751 -15.90 -13.80 -14.19
N PRO A 752 -16.93 -14.52 -13.73
CA PRO A 752 -16.84 -15.96 -13.48
C PRO A 752 -16.30 -16.72 -14.71
N MET A 753 -15.51 -17.76 -14.48
CA MET A 753 -14.98 -18.58 -15.57
C MET A 753 -16.11 -19.22 -16.38
N THR A 754 -16.05 -19.07 -17.70
CA THR A 754 -16.95 -19.78 -18.61
C THR A 754 -16.64 -21.28 -18.63
N ASN A 755 -17.60 -22.12 -19.03
CA ASN A 755 -17.37 -23.56 -19.18
C ASN A 755 -16.17 -23.89 -20.08
N SER A 756 -15.96 -23.14 -21.17
CA SER A 756 -14.78 -23.32 -22.03
C SER A 756 -13.46 -23.06 -21.29
N ALA A 757 -13.43 -22.10 -20.38
CA ALA A 757 -12.25 -21.80 -19.56
C ALA A 757 -12.04 -22.88 -18.49
N ILE A 758 -13.11 -23.35 -17.86
CA ILE A 758 -13.08 -24.45 -16.87
C ILE A 758 -12.56 -25.73 -17.54
N ASP A 759 -13.11 -26.09 -18.70
CA ASP A 759 -12.69 -27.29 -19.45
C ASP A 759 -11.23 -27.19 -19.86
N ARG A 760 -10.82 -26.02 -20.35
CA ARG A 760 -9.43 -25.77 -20.71
C ARG A 760 -8.51 -25.91 -19.51
N PHE A 761 -8.90 -25.37 -18.36
CA PHE A 761 -8.14 -25.52 -17.11
C PHE A 761 -7.98 -27.00 -16.76
N CYS A 762 -9.05 -27.78 -16.79
CA CYS A 762 -9.00 -29.21 -16.50
C CYS A 762 -8.01 -29.94 -17.41
N ASP A 763 -7.97 -29.61 -18.71
CA ASP A 763 -7.02 -30.20 -19.66
C ASP A 763 -5.57 -29.83 -19.36
N VAL A 764 -5.27 -28.53 -19.25
CA VAL A 764 -3.88 -28.08 -19.09
C VAL A 764 -3.32 -28.38 -17.70
N TRP A 765 -4.15 -28.32 -16.67
CA TRP A 765 -3.75 -28.61 -15.30
C TRP A 765 -3.46 -30.10 -15.12
N THR A 766 -4.37 -30.98 -15.57
CA THR A 766 -4.13 -32.43 -15.49
C THR A 766 -2.95 -32.85 -16.35
N GLY A 767 -2.79 -32.27 -17.55
CA GLY A 767 -1.60 -32.47 -18.37
C GLY A 767 -0.31 -32.14 -17.61
N ALA A 768 -0.23 -30.95 -17.02
CA ALA A 768 0.96 -30.53 -16.27
C ALA A 768 1.22 -31.39 -15.03
N VAL A 769 0.18 -31.81 -14.31
CA VAL A 769 0.29 -32.71 -13.15
C VAL A 769 0.77 -34.09 -13.56
N GLN A 770 0.20 -34.68 -14.63
CA GLN A 770 0.59 -36.02 -15.08
C GLN A 770 2.00 -36.06 -15.68
N GLU A 771 2.45 -34.98 -16.32
CA GLU A 771 3.85 -34.80 -16.73
C GLU A 771 4.79 -34.74 -15.53
N LEU A 772 4.39 -34.03 -14.47
CA LEU A 772 5.18 -33.90 -13.25
C LEU A 772 5.33 -35.23 -12.50
N LEU A 773 4.29 -36.07 -12.54
CA LEU A 773 4.26 -37.38 -11.90
C LEU A 773 4.81 -38.52 -12.78
N ALA A 774 5.15 -38.23 -14.04
CA ALA A 774 5.61 -39.25 -14.98
C ALA A 774 6.91 -39.91 -14.52
N HIS A 775 6.96 -41.24 -14.62
CA HIS A 775 8.20 -41.97 -14.39
C HIS A 775 9.18 -41.75 -15.57
N PRO A 776 10.51 -41.76 -15.33
CA PRO A 776 11.51 -41.56 -16.39
C PRO A 776 11.39 -42.54 -17.57
N ASP A 777 10.84 -43.72 -17.34
CA ASP A 777 10.66 -44.79 -18.35
C ASP A 777 9.29 -44.76 -19.04
N GLU A 778 8.35 -43.91 -18.59
CA GLU A 778 7.03 -43.76 -19.22
C GLU A 778 7.15 -43.01 -20.56
N SER A 779 6.45 -43.49 -21.59
CA SER A 779 6.41 -42.79 -22.87
C SER A 779 5.51 -41.55 -22.78
N GLN A 780 5.82 -40.51 -23.55
CA GLN A 780 5.00 -39.30 -23.65
C GLN A 780 3.54 -39.59 -24.07
N VAL A 781 3.33 -40.66 -24.85
CA VAL A 781 1.98 -41.09 -25.27
C VAL A 781 1.20 -41.65 -24.09
N GLU A 782 1.81 -42.46 -23.22
CA GLU A 782 1.15 -43.01 -22.03
C GLU A 782 0.77 -41.90 -21.03
N VAL A 783 1.68 -40.95 -20.81
CA VAL A 783 1.44 -39.78 -19.96
C VAL A 783 0.27 -38.96 -20.52
N ALA A 784 0.24 -38.70 -21.83
CA ALA A 784 -0.85 -37.97 -22.48
C ALA A 784 -2.20 -38.71 -22.38
N VAL A 785 -2.22 -40.04 -22.52
CA VAL A 785 -3.44 -40.85 -22.35
C VAL A 785 -3.95 -40.78 -20.91
N ARG A 786 -3.05 -40.87 -19.91
CA ARG A 786 -3.41 -40.72 -18.49
C ARG A 786 -3.94 -39.32 -18.19
N ALA A 787 -3.30 -38.28 -18.72
CA ALA A 787 -3.76 -36.90 -18.62
C ALA A 787 -5.17 -36.72 -19.21
N GLY A 788 -5.42 -37.24 -20.41
CA GLY A 788 -6.74 -37.15 -21.05
C GLY A 788 -7.85 -37.84 -20.25
N ARG A 789 -7.57 -39.00 -19.64
CA ARG A 789 -8.52 -39.68 -18.75
C ARG A 789 -8.79 -38.87 -17.49
N ALA A 790 -7.74 -38.35 -16.85
CA ALA A 790 -7.87 -37.52 -15.65
C ALA A 790 -8.65 -36.22 -15.93
N ALA A 791 -8.39 -35.56 -17.07
CA ALA A 791 -9.11 -34.38 -17.52
C ALA A 791 -10.60 -34.66 -17.71
N THR A 792 -10.92 -35.77 -18.39
CA THR A 792 -12.31 -36.20 -18.65
C THR A 792 -13.04 -36.44 -17.33
N SER A 793 -12.44 -37.20 -16.41
CA SER A 793 -13.02 -37.48 -15.09
C SER A 793 -13.25 -36.20 -14.29
N LEU A 794 -12.30 -35.26 -14.29
CA LEU A 794 -12.44 -34.00 -13.57
C LEU A 794 -13.57 -33.13 -14.17
N LYS A 795 -13.68 -33.07 -15.50
CA LYS A 795 -14.77 -32.35 -16.18
C LYS A 795 -16.14 -32.95 -15.84
N GLU A 796 -16.25 -34.27 -15.85
CA GLU A 796 -17.49 -34.97 -15.45
C GLU A 796 -17.87 -34.67 -14.00
N ALA A 797 -16.89 -34.60 -13.11
CA ALA A 797 -17.13 -34.28 -11.70
C ALA A 797 -17.52 -32.81 -11.47
N VAL A 798 -16.94 -31.88 -12.24
CA VAL A 798 -17.20 -30.44 -12.14
C VAL A 798 -18.53 -30.03 -12.79
N HIS A 799 -18.89 -30.66 -13.90
CA HIS A 799 -20.12 -30.37 -14.66
C HIS A 799 -21.26 -31.33 -14.34
N ASP A 800 -21.23 -32.02 -13.19
CA ASP A 800 -22.31 -32.92 -12.80
C ASP A 800 -23.61 -32.11 -12.60
N PRO A 801 -24.66 -32.34 -13.43
CA PRO A 801 -25.89 -31.56 -13.38
C PRO A 801 -26.67 -31.76 -12.07
N ASN A 802 -26.38 -32.82 -11.31
CA ASN A 802 -27.00 -33.05 -10.01
C ASN A 802 -26.31 -32.29 -8.87
N ARG A 803 -25.18 -31.63 -9.14
CA ARG A 803 -24.34 -30.97 -8.13
C ARG A 803 -23.93 -29.55 -8.58
N PRO A 804 -24.89 -28.64 -8.78
CA PRO A 804 -24.63 -27.31 -9.32
C PRO A 804 -23.68 -26.47 -8.44
N GLY A 805 -23.58 -26.75 -7.14
CA GLY A 805 -22.64 -26.08 -6.23
C GLY A 805 -21.17 -26.29 -6.61
N VAL A 806 -20.82 -27.46 -7.18
CA VAL A 806 -19.45 -27.73 -7.68
C VAL A 806 -19.13 -26.84 -8.88
N THR A 807 -20.06 -26.76 -9.84
CA THR A 807 -19.90 -25.92 -11.04
C THR A 807 -19.82 -24.44 -10.66
N GLU A 808 -20.63 -23.99 -9.70
CA GLU A 808 -20.58 -22.61 -9.20
C GLU A 808 -19.20 -22.30 -8.57
N MET A 809 -18.67 -23.20 -7.74
CA MET A 809 -17.33 -23.05 -7.18
C MET A 809 -16.24 -23.05 -8.26
N ALA A 810 -16.34 -23.95 -9.24
CA ALA A 810 -15.40 -24.06 -10.35
C ALA A 810 -15.31 -22.79 -11.21
N SER A 811 -16.30 -21.89 -11.13
CA SER A 811 -16.25 -20.60 -11.80
C SER A 811 -15.18 -19.64 -11.22
N ASN A 812 -14.66 -19.92 -10.02
CA ASN A 812 -13.53 -19.21 -9.42
C ASN A 812 -12.22 -20.02 -9.62
N PRO A 813 -11.15 -19.46 -10.22
CA PRO A 813 -9.91 -20.18 -10.50
C PRO A 813 -9.24 -20.83 -9.28
N LEU A 814 -9.26 -20.18 -8.12
CA LEU A 814 -8.68 -20.74 -6.89
C LEU A 814 -9.47 -21.97 -6.45
N LEU A 815 -10.80 -21.87 -6.39
CA LEU A 815 -11.65 -22.98 -5.99
C LEU A 815 -11.57 -24.13 -6.98
N LEU A 816 -11.52 -23.86 -8.29
CA LEU A 816 -11.29 -24.87 -9.31
C LEU A 816 -9.95 -25.58 -9.13
N THR A 817 -8.89 -24.84 -8.79
CA THR A 817 -7.58 -25.43 -8.48
C THR A 817 -7.67 -26.35 -7.27
N ILE A 818 -8.37 -25.95 -6.21
CA ILE A 818 -8.58 -26.78 -5.02
C ILE A 818 -9.43 -28.02 -5.35
N LEU A 819 -10.51 -27.88 -6.13
CA LEU A 819 -11.33 -28.99 -6.59
C LEU A 819 -10.49 -30.00 -7.39
N ALA A 820 -9.64 -29.51 -8.31
CA ALA A 820 -8.75 -30.36 -9.09
C ALA A 820 -7.75 -31.12 -8.21
N LEU A 821 -7.18 -30.44 -7.20
CA LEU A 821 -6.29 -31.05 -6.19
C LEU A 821 -7.00 -32.14 -5.37
N VAL A 822 -8.19 -31.84 -4.86
CA VAL A 822 -8.99 -32.80 -4.07
C VAL A 822 -9.38 -34.01 -4.91
N HIS A 823 -9.85 -33.77 -6.15
CA HIS A 823 -10.20 -34.83 -7.09
C HIS A 823 -9.01 -35.73 -7.39
N HIS A 824 -7.82 -35.14 -7.57
CA HIS A 824 -6.59 -35.88 -7.84
C HIS A 824 -6.15 -36.75 -6.64
N ASN A 825 -6.23 -36.23 -5.42
CA ASN A 825 -5.71 -36.92 -4.24
C ASN A 825 -6.63 -37.99 -3.66
N THR A 826 -7.94 -37.81 -3.76
CA THR A 826 -8.90 -38.65 -3.00
C THR A 826 -9.71 -39.61 -3.87
N GLU A 827 -9.77 -39.39 -5.18
CA GLU A 827 -10.74 -40.04 -6.10
C GLU A 827 -12.20 -40.02 -5.56
N ALA A 828 -12.46 -39.18 -4.55
CA ALA A 828 -13.69 -39.14 -3.80
C ALA A 828 -14.62 -38.07 -4.36
N ARG A 829 -15.89 -38.11 -3.94
CA ARG A 829 -16.88 -37.12 -4.36
C ARG A 829 -16.44 -35.70 -3.96
N LEU A 830 -16.41 -34.81 -4.95
CA LEU A 830 -16.19 -33.39 -4.74
C LEU A 830 -17.28 -32.80 -3.83
N PRO A 831 -16.90 -31.97 -2.83
CA PRO A 831 -17.85 -31.28 -1.98
C PRO A 831 -18.63 -30.22 -2.77
N GLU A 832 -19.86 -29.95 -2.37
CA GLU A 832 -20.73 -28.93 -2.99
C GLU A 832 -20.68 -27.58 -2.25
N GLU A 833 -20.09 -27.56 -1.05
CA GLU A 833 -19.98 -26.38 -0.20
C GLU A 833 -18.53 -25.87 -0.11
N ARG A 834 -18.35 -24.55 -0.23
CA ARG A 834 -17.04 -23.88 -0.16
C ARG A 834 -16.31 -24.16 1.16
N VAL A 835 -17.04 -24.12 2.28
CA VAL A 835 -16.47 -24.37 3.62
C VAL A 835 -15.86 -25.77 3.69
N ARG A 836 -16.61 -26.77 3.21
CA ARG A 836 -16.14 -28.16 3.16
C ARG A 836 -14.97 -28.35 2.20
N LEU A 837 -14.96 -27.64 1.07
CA LEU A 837 -13.83 -27.64 0.15
C LEU A 837 -12.55 -27.12 0.80
N TYR A 838 -12.62 -25.99 1.51
CA TYR A 838 -11.48 -25.46 2.26
C TYR A 838 -11.03 -26.39 3.37
N GLN A 839 -11.96 -27.00 4.10
CA GLN A 839 -11.63 -27.97 5.14
C GLN A 839 -10.82 -29.15 4.56
N ILE A 840 -11.29 -29.76 3.47
CA ILE A 840 -10.59 -30.88 2.83
C ILE A 840 -9.23 -30.43 2.28
N ALA A 841 -9.12 -29.20 1.75
CA ALA A 841 -7.85 -28.66 1.27
C ALA A 841 -6.83 -28.50 2.40
N VAL A 842 -7.26 -27.97 3.55
CA VAL A 842 -6.42 -27.79 4.74
C VAL A 842 -5.99 -29.14 5.30
N GLU A 843 -6.91 -30.11 5.41
CA GLU A 843 -6.61 -31.48 5.85
C GLU A 843 -5.56 -32.13 4.92
N ASN A 844 -5.74 -32.06 3.60
CA ASN A 844 -4.79 -32.57 2.63
C ASN A 844 -3.41 -31.88 2.70
N MET A 845 -3.39 -30.56 2.92
CA MET A 845 -2.14 -29.82 3.08
C MET A 845 -1.42 -30.23 4.37
N ILE A 846 -2.12 -30.35 5.49
CA ILE A 846 -1.55 -30.81 6.77
C ILE A 846 -0.98 -32.22 6.64
N GLU A 847 -1.68 -33.14 5.97
CA GLU A 847 -1.19 -34.49 5.71
C GLU A 847 0.08 -34.48 4.84
N ALA A 848 0.07 -33.74 3.73
CA ALA A 848 1.25 -33.60 2.88
C ALA A 848 2.43 -32.96 3.63
N TRP A 849 2.17 -32.06 4.60
CA TRP A 849 3.20 -31.39 5.37
C TRP A 849 3.86 -32.29 6.41
N ARG A 850 3.10 -33.15 7.08
CA ARG A 850 3.64 -34.17 8.00
C ARG A 850 4.67 -35.08 7.32
N GLU A 851 4.63 -35.19 5.99
CA GLU A 851 5.55 -36.00 5.19
C GLU A 851 6.80 -35.22 4.68
N THR A 852 6.89 -33.89 4.90
CA THR A 852 7.91 -33.00 4.27
C THR A 852 8.90 -32.30 5.21
N ASP A 853 8.86 -32.53 6.54
CA ASP A 853 9.79 -31.97 7.54
C ASP A 853 9.98 -30.42 7.49
N LEU A 854 8.97 -29.66 7.05
CA LEU A 854 9.02 -28.19 7.00
C LEU A 854 8.85 -27.56 8.40
N ASN A 855 9.56 -26.44 8.65
CA ASN A 855 9.48 -25.72 9.94
C ASN A 855 8.26 -24.76 10.03
N ALA A 856 7.93 -24.32 11.24
CA ALA A 856 6.76 -23.49 11.53
C ALA A 856 6.74 -22.14 10.79
N ASP A 857 7.90 -21.53 10.54
CA ASP A 857 8.01 -20.26 9.80
C ASP A 857 7.72 -20.43 8.30
N ALA A 858 8.09 -21.57 7.71
CA ALA A 858 7.68 -21.90 6.35
C ALA A 858 6.15 -22.08 6.27
N ILE A 859 5.54 -22.67 7.30
CA ILE A 859 4.09 -22.90 7.38
C ILE A 859 3.30 -21.57 7.42
N ILE A 860 3.74 -20.60 8.23
CA ILE A 860 3.07 -19.29 8.34
C ILE A 860 3.11 -18.53 7.01
N ASN A 861 4.25 -18.52 6.32
CA ASN A 861 4.38 -17.88 5.01
C ASN A 861 3.58 -18.59 3.89
N ILE A 862 3.23 -19.86 4.08
CA ILE A 862 2.47 -20.65 3.09
C ILE A 862 0.95 -20.46 3.22
N LEU A 863 0.42 -20.16 4.40
CA LEU A 863 -1.04 -19.98 4.59
C LEU A 863 -1.54 -18.56 4.27
N GLY A 864 -0.63 -17.60 4.11
CA GLY A 864 -0.95 -16.20 3.76
C GLY A 864 -0.92 -15.29 4.97
#